data_AF-A0A916T6G7-F1
#
_entry.id   AF-A0A916T6G7-F1
#
_cell.length_a   1.000
_cell.length_b   1.000
_cell.length_c   1.000
_cell.angle_alpha   90.00
_cell.angle_beta   90.00
_cell.angle_gamma   90.00
#
_symmetry.space_group_name_H-M   'P 1'
#
loop_
_entity.id
_entity.type
_entity.pdbx_description
1 polymer ?
#
loop_
_entity_poly.entity_id
_entity_poly.type
_entity_poly.pdbx_seq_one_letter_code
_entity_poly.pdbx_strand_id
1 'polypeptide(L)'
;MKNASSTGRVDALDGIRGVLVIFLLSYHFGLSRLSGAWLTLNVFFVLSGFLIVRLLVQERARSGRIDFLAFYARRARRLLPALAVLLAAVLVYGLAFASESQRATMRWDVLGTMFYFMNWRLISQSDQYFVHFTEPSVLQHAWSLSVEEQFYLVAPLLVLALMALLRTRRALIAVLVGLAVVSAGWMAYVGVGSDLARSHLYYGTDTRAQSLLLGAALGVASAHLGRNAQSYSVPVKQVQIIGWAAFALTVLSFVVAAPQTTLMADGGMFVLSLITVVWVWATADERGGSMQRVLGWRPLAGLGRISYGAYLYHWPIGLWVEQALPDAPVWQRVLLAFPLSIGVATLSYQRIERPIHDRGWRVVVGGPIKARTVAVGIAVALAVGALGVHGNPAAAAESPNVSAPTPDLVRGQAAYEASDGKRTIALFGDSVPDRLAKDFPSSDYRNLEVVDAASSGCDLLDVPYLNPGNGDREPLRKDCVAFKKKWPQQLEGTGTELLLVIPSRLLQFPHQLDGKARTWGDPVYDRAVEKQLDVVAAGAERAGAGVAMVTMPCYDEKSAAGVFLKTMREHSPQSLRSFAHPAQLNAIVRKWARAHGAPVIDLKDAVCGSGDSPKRPGGYSLYADGVHFSPWGAKVVWKWLVPQAVRLLGEKS
;
A
#
# COMPACT_ATOMS: atom_id res chain seq x y z
N MET A 1 4.24 47.62 24.80
CA MET A 1 3.55 46.61 23.95
C MET A 1 2.93 45.56 24.87
N LYS A 2 1.60 45.56 25.00
CA LYS A 2 0.86 44.78 26.00
C LYS A 2 0.74 43.30 25.60
N ASN A 3 0.92 42.44 26.60
CA ASN A 3 0.71 41.00 26.60
C ASN A 3 -0.61 40.60 25.93
N ALA A 4 -0.53 39.90 24.80
CA ALA A 4 -1.60 39.01 24.35
C ALA A 4 -1.37 37.65 25.01
N SER A 5 -2.17 37.32 26.02
CA SER A 5 -2.20 36.00 26.65
C SER A 5 -2.54 34.94 25.59
N SER A 6 -1.56 34.16 25.14
CA SER A 6 -1.76 33.04 24.23
C SER A 6 -2.42 31.87 24.98
N THR A 7 -3.75 31.77 24.93
CA THR A 7 -4.45 30.58 25.39
C THR A 7 -4.09 29.38 24.50
N GLY A 8 -3.29 28.43 25.02
CA GLY A 8 -3.49 26.99 24.77
C GLY A 8 -2.77 26.27 23.63
N ARG A 9 -1.62 26.72 23.10
CA ARG A 9 -0.81 25.91 22.17
C ARG A 9 0.41 25.31 22.89
N VAL A 10 0.55 23.99 22.86
CA VAL A 10 1.67 23.28 23.49
C VAL A 10 2.73 22.99 22.43
N ASP A 11 3.80 23.79 22.39
CA ASP A 11 4.88 23.68 21.41
C ASP A 11 5.50 22.29 21.37
N ALA A 12 5.57 21.60 22.51
CA ALA A 12 6.09 20.24 22.59
C ALA A 12 5.28 19.21 21.77
N LEU A 13 3.95 19.39 21.66
CA LEU A 13 3.11 18.50 20.85
C LEU A 13 3.29 18.74 19.34
N ASP A 14 3.57 19.99 18.95
CA ASP A 14 4.03 20.28 17.59
C ASP A 14 5.44 19.69 17.39
N GLY A 15 6.30 19.77 18.41
CA GLY A 15 7.60 19.10 18.45
C GLY A 15 7.56 17.62 18.11
N ILE A 16 6.62 16.87 18.69
CA ILE A 16 6.39 15.46 18.35
C ILE A 16 6.20 15.30 16.84
N ARG A 17 5.28 16.08 16.24
CA ARG A 17 5.03 16.03 14.80
C ARG A 17 6.28 16.35 13.99
N GLY A 18 7.09 17.32 14.45
CA GLY A 18 8.37 17.65 13.84
C GLY A 18 9.33 16.46 13.78
N VAL A 19 9.47 15.72 14.89
CA VAL A 19 10.29 14.49 14.93
C VAL A 19 9.77 13.46 13.93
N LEU A 20 8.46 13.21 13.94
CA LEU A 20 7.85 12.20 13.09
C LEU A 20 8.00 12.52 11.60
N VAL A 21 7.85 13.80 11.20
CA VAL A 21 8.08 14.24 9.82
C VAL A 21 9.52 13.96 9.39
N ILE A 22 10.51 14.20 10.25
CA ILE A 22 11.91 13.93 9.93
C ILE A 22 12.12 12.44 9.63
N PHE A 23 11.65 11.54 10.50
CA PHE A 23 11.79 10.09 10.29
C PHE A 23 11.02 9.62 9.05
N LEU A 24 9.78 10.07 8.89
CA LEU A 24 8.91 9.69 7.79
C LEU A 24 9.49 10.10 6.43
N LEU A 25 9.90 11.35 6.27
CA LEU A 25 10.46 11.84 5.01
C LEU A 25 11.79 11.15 4.70
N SER A 26 12.65 10.98 5.71
CA SER A 26 13.94 10.30 5.54
C SER A 26 13.77 8.87 5.02
N TYR A 27 12.78 8.14 5.56
CA TYR A 27 12.42 6.81 5.07
C TYR A 27 11.95 6.82 3.62
N HIS A 28 11.01 7.71 3.27
CA HIS A 28 10.50 7.82 1.90
C HIS A 28 11.54 8.28 0.88
N PHE A 29 12.59 8.97 1.30
CA PHE A 29 13.70 9.36 0.43
C PHE A 29 14.81 8.31 0.36
N GLY A 30 14.61 7.12 0.92
CA GLY A 30 15.47 5.95 0.69
C GLY A 30 16.45 5.61 1.83
N LEU A 31 16.33 6.21 3.03
CA LEU A 31 17.17 5.77 4.16
C LEU A 31 16.75 4.38 4.66
N SER A 32 17.39 3.33 4.12
CA SER A 32 17.10 1.93 4.40
C SER A 32 17.22 1.53 5.88
N ARG A 33 18.08 2.21 6.65
CA ARG A 33 18.22 2.01 8.11
C ARG A 33 16.97 2.40 8.91
N LEU A 34 15.99 3.06 8.28
CA LEU A 34 14.73 3.46 8.87
C LEU A 34 13.56 2.61 8.35
N SER A 35 13.79 1.32 8.08
CA SER A 35 12.79 0.40 7.51
C SER A 35 11.46 0.32 8.29
N GLY A 36 11.45 0.66 9.58
CA GLY A 36 10.27 0.70 10.44
C GLY A 36 9.60 2.08 10.56
N ALA A 37 10.13 3.13 9.93
CA ALA A 37 9.62 4.50 10.10
C ALA A 37 8.23 4.72 9.49
N TRP A 38 7.68 3.77 8.73
CA TRP A 38 6.25 3.75 8.39
C TRP A 38 5.34 3.73 9.65
N LEU A 39 5.85 3.25 10.79
CA LEU A 39 5.17 3.28 12.09
C LEU A 39 5.00 4.69 12.66
N THR A 40 5.67 5.71 12.10
CA THR A 40 5.40 7.11 12.46
C THR A 40 3.93 7.47 12.27
N LEU A 41 3.24 6.85 11.30
CA LEU A 41 1.79 7.00 11.08
C LEU A 41 0.97 6.51 12.27
N ASN A 42 1.37 5.43 12.95
CA ASN A 42 0.71 4.99 14.19
C ASN A 42 0.81 6.09 15.26
N VAL A 43 1.96 6.76 15.35
CA VAL A 43 2.16 7.85 16.30
C VAL A 43 1.30 9.06 15.95
N PHE A 44 1.23 9.43 14.66
CA PHE A 44 0.32 10.47 14.19
C PHE A 44 -1.13 10.14 14.55
N PHE A 45 -1.58 8.91 14.33
CA PHE A 45 -2.93 8.46 14.69
C PHE A 45 -3.23 8.57 16.19
N VAL A 46 -2.30 8.17 17.07
CA VAL A 46 -2.46 8.37 18.52
C VAL A 46 -2.57 9.86 18.87
N LEU A 47 -1.70 10.70 18.30
CA LEU A 47 -1.76 12.15 18.51
C LEU A 47 -3.08 12.77 18.00
N SER A 48 -3.56 12.30 16.86
CA SER A 48 -4.77 12.75 16.19
C SER A 48 -6.01 12.47 17.04
N GLY A 49 -6.13 11.24 17.56
CA GLY A 49 -7.16 10.87 18.52
C GLY A 49 -7.10 11.68 19.82
N PHE A 50 -5.89 11.81 20.39
CA PHE A 50 -5.64 12.55 21.62
C PHE A 50 -6.09 14.00 21.52
N LEU A 51 -5.62 14.72 20.51
CA LEU A 51 -5.87 16.15 20.37
C LEU A 51 -7.33 16.45 20.10
N ILE A 52 -7.97 15.73 19.18
CA ILE A 52 -9.36 16.00 18.81
C ILE A 52 -10.30 15.68 19.95
N VAL A 53 -10.17 14.51 20.59
CA VAL A 53 -11.06 14.15 21.68
C VAL A 53 -10.83 15.02 22.92
N ARG A 54 -9.58 15.37 23.24
CA ARG A 54 -9.30 16.34 24.31
C ARG A 54 -9.99 17.68 24.06
N LEU A 55 -9.93 18.20 22.82
CA LEU A 55 -10.61 19.44 22.43
C LEU A 55 -12.13 19.35 22.57
N LEU A 56 -12.75 18.29 22.04
CA LEU A 56 -14.20 18.09 22.10
C LEU A 56 -14.71 17.95 23.53
N VAL A 57 -14.00 17.18 24.37
CA VAL A 57 -14.34 17.00 25.78
C VAL A 57 -14.27 18.33 26.53
N GLN A 58 -13.21 19.12 26.30
CA GLN A 58 -13.04 20.43 26.93
C GLN A 58 -14.07 21.45 26.44
N GLU A 59 -14.42 21.44 25.15
CA GLU A 59 -15.44 22.32 24.58
C GLU A 59 -16.81 22.07 25.23
N ARG A 60 -17.19 20.79 25.34
CA ARG A 60 -18.43 20.39 26.03
C ARG A 60 -18.41 20.76 27.50
N ALA A 61 -17.29 20.55 28.19
CA ALA A 61 -17.17 20.90 29.60
C ALA A 61 -17.30 22.40 29.85
N ARG A 62 -16.80 23.23 28.93
CA ARG A 62 -16.86 24.70 29.03
C ARG A 62 -18.20 25.29 28.61
N SER A 63 -18.85 24.74 27.59
CA SER A 63 -20.02 25.36 26.94
C SER A 63 -21.30 24.55 27.03
N GLY A 64 -21.26 23.34 27.60
CA GLY A 64 -22.37 22.39 27.65
C GLY A 64 -22.68 21.68 26.33
N ARG A 65 -22.10 22.13 25.21
CA ARG A 65 -22.36 21.60 23.86
C ARG A 65 -21.07 21.44 23.04
N ILE A 66 -21.18 20.74 21.91
CA ILE A 66 -20.12 20.64 20.91
C ILE A 66 -20.61 21.35 19.65
N ASP A 67 -19.87 22.36 19.18
CA ASP A 67 -20.18 23.04 17.92
C ASP A 67 -19.53 22.31 16.74
N PHE A 68 -20.30 21.38 16.15
CA PHE A 68 -19.88 20.58 14.99
C PHE A 68 -19.50 21.45 13.79
N LEU A 69 -20.29 22.48 13.50
CA LEU A 69 -20.06 23.32 12.33
C LEU A 69 -18.76 24.11 12.48
N ALA A 70 -18.53 24.69 13.66
CA ALA A 70 -17.29 25.39 13.94
C ALA A 70 -16.08 24.44 13.95
N PHE A 71 -16.24 23.22 14.44
CA PHE A 71 -15.22 22.17 14.41
C PHE A 71 -14.79 21.85 12.97
N TYR A 72 -15.74 21.45 12.10
CA TYR A 72 -15.44 21.11 10.71
C TYR A 72 -14.96 22.33 9.91
N ALA A 73 -15.50 23.53 10.17
CA ALA A 73 -15.06 24.75 9.49
C ALA A 73 -13.62 25.16 9.85
N ARG A 74 -13.18 24.97 11.09
CA ARG A 74 -11.76 25.17 11.48
C ARG A 74 -10.86 24.16 10.77
N ARG A 75 -11.30 22.91 10.68
CA ARG A 75 -10.53 21.85 10.04
C ARG A 75 -10.43 22.00 8.53
N ALA A 76 -11.54 22.31 7.86
CA ALA A 76 -11.58 22.61 6.44
C ALA A 76 -10.64 23.76 6.06
N ARG A 77 -10.59 24.85 6.86
CA ARG A 77 -9.65 25.96 6.66
C ARG A 77 -8.18 25.58 6.85
N ARG A 78 -7.90 24.51 7.60
CA ARG A 78 -6.55 24.03 7.86
C ARG A 78 -6.04 23.10 6.76
N LEU A 79 -6.91 22.24 6.20
CA LEU A 79 -6.48 21.15 5.32
C LEU A 79 -6.75 21.42 3.84
N LEU A 80 -7.97 21.83 3.50
CA LEU A 80 -8.40 21.92 2.10
C LEU A 80 -7.56 22.86 1.23
N PRO A 81 -7.04 24.02 1.71
CA PRO A 81 -6.27 24.91 0.85
C PRO A 81 -5.02 24.25 0.25
N ALA A 82 -4.19 23.61 1.07
CA ALA A 82 -2.99 22.94 0.58
C ALA A 82 -3.33 21.68 -0.21
N LEU A 83 -4.37 20.93 0.21
CA LEU A 83 -4.86 19.77 -0.55
C LEU A 83 -5.28 20.16 -1.97
N ALA A 84 -6.04 21.25 -2.12
CA ALA A 84 -6.48 21.73 -3.43
C ALA A 84 -5.29 22.13 -4.33
N VAL A 85 -4.26 22.75 -3.75
CA VAL A 85 -3.04 23.10 -4.48
C VAL A 85 -2.27 21.85 -4.91
N LEU A 86 -2.13 20.85 -4.03
CA LEU A 86 -1.54 19.57 -4.41
C LEU A 86 -2.33 18.93 -5.55
N LEU A 87 -3.65 18.79 -5.43
CA LEU A 87 -4.47 18.13 -6.44
C LEU A 87 -4.40 18.85 -7.79
N ALA A 88 -4.42 20.18 -7.79
CA ALA A 88 -4.21 20.96 -9.01
C ALA A 88 -2.83 20.68 -9.63
N ALA A 89 -1.76 20.65 -8.83
CA ALA A 89 -0.42 20.33 -9.30
C ALA A 89 -0.32 18.90 -9.86
N VAL A 90 -0.96 17.92 -9.21
CA VAL A 90 -1.02 16.53 -9.68
C VAL A 90 -1.80 16.42 -11.00
N LEU A 91 -2.89 17.15 -11.17
CA LEU A 91 -3.63 17.18 -12.44
C LEU A 91 -2.78 17.80 -13.56
N VAL A 92 -2.09 18.91 -13.29
CA VAL A 92 -1.14 19.52 -14.26
C VAL A 92 -0.03 18.52 -14.62
N TYR A 93 0.52 17.82 -13.63
CA TYR A 93 1.49 16.74 -13.85
C TYR A 93 0.89 15.60 -14.69
N GLY A 94 -0.34 15.18 -14.40
CA GLY A 94 -1.10 14.17 -15.14
C GLY A 94 -1.20 14.48 -16.63
N LEU A 95 -1.51 15.74 -16.96
CA LEU A 95 -1.68 16.21 -18.32
C LEU A 95 -0.35 16.39 -19.06
N ALA A 96 0.70 16.82 -18.37
CA ALA A 96 1.96 17.22 -19.03
C ALA A 96 3.07 16.17 -18.98
N PHE A 97 3.14 15.34 -17.94
CA PHE A 97 4.34 14.55 -17.62
C PHE A 97 4.08 13.10 -17.18
N ALA A 98 2.89 12.78 -16.66
CA ALA A 98 2.62 11.45 -16.12
C ALA A 98 2.79 10.35 -17.19
N SER A 99 3.12 9.14 -16.75
CA SER A 99 3.06 7.96 -17.62
C SER A 99 1.61 7.60 -17.96
N GLU A 100 1.41 6.70 -18.92
CA GLU A 100 0.05 6.30 -19.27
C GLU A 100 -0.63 5.46 -18.18
N SER A 101 0.13 4.56 -17.54
CA SER A 101 -0.33 3.79 -16.38
C SER A 101 -0.79 4.72 -15.25
N GLN A 102 -0.01 5.77 -14.95
CA GLN A 102 -0.41 6.78 -13.97
C GLN A 102 -1.66 7.55 -14.39
N ARG A 103 -1.77 8.00 -15.66
CA ARG A 103 -2.98 8.68 -16.16
C ARG A 103 -4.22 7.80 -16.05
N ALA A 104 -4.10 6.50 -16.32
CA ALA A 104 -5.22 5.56 -16.28
C ALA A 104 -5.86 5.44 -14.89
N THR A 105 -5.06 5.55 -13.83
CA THR A 105 -5.56 5.47 -12.44
C THR A 105 -5.86 6.84 -11.83
N MET A 106 -5.19 7.91 -12.31
CA MET A 106 -5.16 9.23 -11.70
C MET A 106 -6.54 9.83 -11.45
N ARG A 107 -7.49 9.65 -12.39
CA ARG A 107 -8.87 10.15 -12.25
C ARG A 107 -9.46 9.79 -10.89
N TRP A 108 -9.34 8.52 -10.54
CA TRP A 108 -9.95 8.00 -9.34
C TRP A 108 -9.03 8.30 -8.13
N ASP A 109 -7.70 8.44 -8.32
CA ASP A 109 -6.74 8.73 -7.22
C ASP A 109 -7.02 10.14 -6.68
N VAL A 110 -7.25 11.08 -7.60
CA VAL A 110 -7.64 12.45 -7.29
C VAL A 110 -9.00 12.48 -6.60
N LEU A 111 -10.01 11.78 -7.12
CA LEU A 111 -11.34 11.72 -6.48
C LEU A 111 -11.28 11.05 -5.10
N GLY A 112 -10.57 9.92 -4.98
CA GLY A 112 -10.37 9.23 -3.71
C GLY A 112 -9.67 10.12 -2.69
N THR A 113 -8.66 10.89 -3.10
CA THR A 113 -7.97 11.84 -2.21
C THR A 113 -8.85 13.04 -1.84
N MET A 114 -9.57 13.59 -2.81
CA MET A 114 -10.45 14.76 -2.63
C MET A 114 -11.60 14.47 -1.65
N PHE A 115 -12.15 13.26 -1.70
CA PHE A 115 -13.24 12.82 -0.82
C PHE A 115 -12.78 11.98 0.38
N TYR A 116 -11.48 11.90 0.63
CA TYR A 116 -10.91 11.12 1.74
C TYR A 116 -11.33 9.64 1.76
N PHE A 117 -11.32 8.99 0.60
CA PHE A 117 -11.59 7.57 0.38
C PHE A 117 -10.40 6.85 -0.29
N MET A 118 -9.23 7.49 -0.37
CA MET A 118 -8.05 6.94 -1.05
C MET A 118 -7.62 5.58 -0.46
N ASN A 119 -7.75 5.41 0.85
CA ASN A 119 -7.39 4.15 1.51
C ASN A 119 -8.22 2.95 1.03
N TRP A 120 -9.55 3.11 0.93
CA TRP A 120 -10.44 2.04 0.46
C TRP A 120 -10.28 1.74 -1.03
N ARG A 121 -9.96 2.77 -1.82
CA ARG A 121 -9.59 2.60 -3.21
C ARG A 121 -8.34 1.72 -3.35
N LEU A 122 -7.28 1.98 -2.59
CA LEU A 122 -6.07 1.14 -2.61
C LEU A 122 -6.38 -0.31 -2.17
N ILE A 123 -7.24 -0.50 -1.17
CA ILE A 123 -7.71 -1.83 -0.74
C ILE A 123 -8.44 -2.55 -1.88
N SER A 124 -9.35 -1.87 -2.59
CA SER A 124 -10.08 -2.47 -3.71
C SER A 124 -9.18 -2.91 -4.86
N GLN A 125 -7.98 -2.33 -4.96
CA GLN A 125 -6.96 -2.68 -5.95
C GLN A 125 -5.99 -3.75 -5.44
N SER A 126 -6.14 -4.23 -4.20
CA SER A 126 -5.18 -5.09 -3.51
C SER A 126 -3.75 -4.52 -3.54
N ASP A 127 -3.63 -3.19 -3.48
CA ASP A 127 -2.36 -2.48 -3.58
C ASP A 127 -1.43 -2.87 -2.42
N GLN A 128 -0.15 -3.08 -2.74
CA GLN A 128 0.88 -3.48 -1.78
C GLN A 128 1.86 -2.32 -1.55
N TYR A 129 1.62 -1.52 -0.49
CA TYR A 129 2.41 -0.32 -0.18
C TYR A 129 3.92 -0.51 -0.21
N PHE A 130 4.41 -1.66 0.26
CA PHE A 130 5.83 -1.95 0.45
C PHE A 130 6.45 -2.74 -0.70
N VAL A 131 5.68 -3.06 -1.75
CA VAL A 131 6.11 -3.89 -2.86
C VAL A 131 5.85 -3.15 -4.17
N HIS A 132 6.92 -2.67 -4.80
CA HIS A 132 6.82 -1.83 -6.01
C HIS A 132 7.10 -2.63 -7.28
N PHE A 133 6.19 -3.53 -7.65
CA PHE A 133 6.25 -4.16 -8.99
C PHE A 133 5.75 -3.21 -10.09
N THR A 134 4.85 -2.29 -9.74
CA THR A 134 4.26 -1.27 -10.62
C THR A 134 4.63 0.15 -10.17
N GLU A 135 4.37 1.15 -11.02
CA GLU A 135 4.56 2.55 -10.65
C GLU A 135 3.52 2.95 -9.60
N PRO A 136 3.94 3.45 -8.43
CA PRO A 136 2.99 3.84 -7.40
C PRO A 136 2.18 5.07 -7.82
N SER A 137 0.98 5.18 -7.28
CA SER A 137 0.16 6.38 -7.41
C SER A 137 0.90 7.60 -6.83
N VAL A 138 0.86 8.73 -7.55
CA VAL A 138 1.41 10.02 -7.09
C VAL A 138 0.68 10.54 -5.85
N LEU A 139 -0.48 9.96 -5.52
CA LEU A 139 -1.28 10.26 -4.33
C LEU A 139 -1.37 9.09 -3.36
N GLN A 140 -0.54 8.04 -3.51
CA GLN A 140 -0.63 6.82 -2.70
C GLN A 140 -0.61 7.14 -1.20
N HIS A 141 0.27 8.02 -0.75
CA HIS A 141 0.39 8.45 0.66
C HIS A 141 -0.89 9.05 1.25
N ALA A 142 -1.79 9.60 0.44
CA ALA A 142 -3.02 10.23 0.92
C ALA A 142 -4.02 9.26 1.57
N TRP A 143 -3.76 7.95 1.52
CA TRP A 143 -4.49 6.93 2.27
C TRP A 143 -4.57 7.25 3.76
N SER A 144 -3.46 7.69 4.38
CA SER A 144 -3.42 7.89 5.83
C SER A 144 -4.24 9.11 6.25
N LEU A 145 -4.25 10.16 5.40
CA LEU A 145 -5.12 11.33 5.56
C LEU A 145 -6.59 10.93 5.47
N SER A 146 -6.93 9.99 4.58
CA SER A 146 -8.30 9.46 4.46
C SER A 146 -8.75 8.81 5.77
N VAL A 147 -7.91 7.95 6.35
CA VAL A 147 -8.18 7.31 7.65
C VAL A 147 -8.38 8.35 8.76
N GLU A 148 -7.51 9.35 8.83
CA GLU A 148 -7.65 10.40 9.85
C GLU A 148 -8.94 11.21 9.68
N GLU A 149 -9.26 11.67 8.47
CA GLU A 149 -10.45 12.49 8.21
C GLU A 149 -11.75 11.73 8.39
N GLN A 150 -11.80 10.44 8.04
CA GLN A 150 -12.93 9.57 8.39
C GLN A 150 -13.13 9.51 9.90
N PHE A 151 -12.05 9.38 10.68
CA PHE A 151 -12.13 9.42 12.13
C PHE A 151 -12.61 10.78 12.65
N TYR A 152 -12.15 11.91 12.10
CA TYR A 152 -12.61 13.23 12.55
C TYR A 152 -14.04 13.54 12.17
N LEU A 153 -14.54 12.94 11.08
CA LEU A 153 -15.95 13.00 10.73
C LEU A 153 -16.80 12.30 11.81
N VAL A 154 -16.38 11.13 12.27
CA VAL A 154 -17.14 10.31 13.24
C VAL A 154 -16.93 10.73 14.70
N ALA A 155 -15.72 11.20 15.07
CA ALA A 155 -15.32 11.40 16.46
C ALA A 155 -16.23 12.36 17.27
N PRO A 156 -16.68 13.52 16.75
CA PRO A 156 -17.61 14.39 17.47
C PRO A 156 -18.92 13.69 17.86
N LEU A 157 -19.50 12.90 16.95
CA LEU A 157 -20.74 12.16 17.17
C LEU A 157 -20.51 11.01 18.16
N LEU A 158 -19.42 10.27 17.99
CA LEU A 158 -19.03 9.18 18.89
C LEU A 158 -18.84 9.69 20.33
N VAL A 159 -18.07 10.77 20.52
CA VAL A 159 -17.82 11.35 21.85
C VAL A 159 -19.12 11.88 22.46
N LEU A 160 -19.97 12.56 21.67
CA LEU A 160 -21.26 13.04 22.15
C LEU A 160 -22.14 11.89 22.65
N ALA A 161 -22.28 10.84 21.84
CA ALA A 161 -23.08 9.65 22.14
C ALA A 161 -22.55 8.91 23.37
N LEU A 162 -21.25 8.63 23.43
CA LEU A 162 -20.65 7.93 24.56
C LEU A 162 -20.81 8.71 25.86
N MET A 163 -20.67 10.04 25.84
CA MET A 163 -20.91 10.87 27.03
C MET A 163 -22.40 11.02 27.39
N ALA A 164 -23.33 10.76 26.46
CA ALA A 164 -24.76 10.71 26.77
C ALA A 164 -25.13 9.37 27.42
N LEU A 165 -24.51 8.27 26.98
CA LEU A 165 -24.76 6.91 27.46
C LEU A 165 -23.99 6.59 28.75
N LEU A 166 -22.76 7.09 28.88
CA LEU A 166 -21.84 6.75 29.96
C LEU A 166 -21.73 7.91 30.95
N ARG A 167 -21.98 7.60 32.23
CA ARG A 167 -22.02 8.60 33.31
C ARG A 167 -20.64 8.93 33.88
N THR A 168 -19.62 8.11 33.64
CA THR A 168 -18.30 8.26 34.24
C THR A 168 -17.19 8.34 33.20
N ARG A 169 -16.16 9.14 33.51
CA ARG A 169 -14.94 9.24 32.69
C ARG A 169 -14.24 7.89 32.52
N ARG A 170 -14.23 7.06 33.58
CA ARG A 170 -13.63 5.72 33.56
C ARG A 170 -14.36 4.80 32.58
N ALA A 171 -15.70 4.83 32.56
CA ALA A 171 -16.49 4.06 31.60
C ALA A 171 -16.21 4.50 30.16
N LEU A 172 -16.13 5.82 29.90
CA LEU A 172 -15.79 6.34 28.57
C LEU A 172 -14.40 5.87 28.09
N ILE A 173 -13.40 5.94 28.97
CA ILE A 173 -12.06 5.43 28.67
C ILE A 173 -12.09 3.93 28.41
N ALA A 174 -12.78 3.15 29.26
CA ALA A 174 -12.87 1.70 29.12
C ALA A 174 -13.54 1.29 27.80
N VAL A 175 -14.59 1.99 27.37
CA VAL A 175 -15.24 1.72 26.08
C VAL A 175 -14.33 2.08 24.90
N LEU A 176 -13.64 3.23 24.93
CA LEU A 176 -12.69 3.60 23.87
C LEU A 176 -11.53 2.60 23.76
N VAL A 177 -10.99 2.14 24.90
CA VAL A 177 -9.95 1.09 24.93
C VAL A 177 -10.52 -0.25 24.45
N GLY A 178 -11.74 -0.61 24.85
CA GLY A 178 -12.41 -1.82 24.37
C GLY A 178 -12.60 -1.82 22.86
N LEU A 179 -13.05 -0.70 22.28
CA LEU A 179 -13.14 -0.53 20.83
C LEU A 179 -11.76 -0.60 20.14
N ALA A 180 -10.71 -0.08 20.80
CA ALA A 180 -9.34 -0.21 20.28
C ALA A 180 -8.87 -1.67 20.27
N VAL A 181 -9.19 -2.45 21.30
CA VAL A 181 -8.91 -3.89 21.37
C VAL A 181 -9.70 -4.65 20.30
N VAL A 182 -10.96 -4.30 20.07
CA VAL A 182 -11.77 -4.89 18.98
C VAL A 182 -11.15 -4.58 17.61
N SER A 183 -10.70 -3.35 17.37
CA SER A 183 -10.00 -2.98 16.13
C SER A 183 -8.69 -3.75 15.95
N ALA A 184 -7.91 -3.94 17.03
CA ALA A 184 -6.69 -4.75 16.99
C ALA A 184 -6.97 -6.24 16.75
N GLY A 185 -8.01 -6.79 17.38
CA GLY A 185 -8.46 -8.17 17.15
C GLY A 185 -8.97 -8.38 15.73
N TRP A 186 -9.68 -7.39 15.18
CA TRP A 186 -10.11 -7.40 13.77
C TRP A 186 -8.92 -7.38 12.82
N MET A 187 -7.90 -6.56 13.09
CA MET A 187 -6.66 -6.56 12.31
C MET A 187 -5.94 -7.92 12.34
N ALA A 188 -5.87 -8.56 13.50
CA ALA A 188 -5.29 -9.90 13.63
C ALA A 188 -6.10 -10.96 12.85
N TYR A 189 -7.44 -10.84 12.85
CA TYR A 189 -8.32 -11.72 12.08
C TYR A 189 -8.16 -11.54 10.57
N VAL A 190 -8.11 -10.29 10.07
CA VAL A 190 -7.82 -10.00 8.65
C VAL A 190 -6.47 -10.60 8.25
N GLY A 191 -5.45 -10.41 9.09
CA GLY A 191 -4.15 -11.05 8.95
C GLY A 191 -3.41 -10.67 7.67
N VAL A 192 -2.49 -11.54 7.25
CA VAL A 192 -1.59 -11.33 6.09
C VAL A 192 -1.69 -12.44 5.04
N GLY A 193 -2.80 -13.19 5.05
CA GLY A 193 -2.97 -14.43 4.28
C GLY A 193 -3.26 -14.27 2.78
N SER A 194 -3.60 -13.06 2.32
CA SER A 194 -3.83 -12.75 0.91
C SER A 194 -3.41 -11.30 0.60
N ASP A 195 -3.28 -10.94 -0.69
CA ASP A 195 -2.96 -9.56 -1.10
C ASP A 195 -4.02 -8.56 -0.64
N LEU A 196 -5.30 -8.90 -0.81
CA LEU A 196 -6.41 -8.08 -0.34
C LEU A 196 -6.34 -7.90 1.19
N ALA A 197 -6.07 -8.98 1.94
CA ALA A 197 -5.92 -8.92 3.39
C ALA A 197 -4.73 -8.03 3.81
N ARG A 198 -3.57 -8.15 3.15
CA ARG A 198 -2.41 -7.29 3.41
C ARG A 198 -2.70 -5.81 3.14
N SER A 199 -3.41 -5.52 2.04
CA SER A 199 -3.81 -4.17 1.67
C SER A 199 -4.79 -3.60 2.71
N HIS A 200 -5.80 -4.37 3.10
CA HIS A 200 -6.80 -3.99 4.11
C HIS A 200 -6.19 -3.83 5.51
N LEU A 201 -5.26 -4.70 5.90
CA LEU A 201 -4.53 -4.58 7.15
C LEU A 201 -3.77 -3.25 7.24
N TYR A 202 -3.14 -2.82 6.14
CA TYR A 202 -2.33 -1.60 6.15
C TYR A 202 -3.16 -0.31 6.01
N TYR A 203 -4.14 -0.30 5.11
CA TYR A 203 -4.92 0.89 4.74
C TYR A 203 -6.27 1.03 5.46
N GLY A 204 -6.78 -0.04 6.06
CA GLY A 204 -8.13 -0.10 6.62
C GLY A 204 -8.35 0.86 7.78
N THR A 205 -9.40 1.68 7.70
CA THR A 205 -9.76 2.56 8.83
C THR A 205 -10.14 1.73 10.06
N ASP A 206 -10.82 0.60 9.84
CA ASP A 206 -11.22 -0.38 10.83
C ASP A 206 -10.04 -1.10 11.50
N THR A 207 -9.02 -1.50 10.73
CA THR A 207 -7.82 -2.17 11.25
C THR A 207 -6.85 -1.19 11.94
N ARG A 208 -6.88 0.09 11.56
CA ARG A 208 -6.01 1.16 12.07
C ARG A 208 -6.65 2.03 13.16
N ALA A 209 -7.96 1.91 13.39
CA ALA A 209 -8.71 2.68 14.38
C ALA A 209 -8.14 2.53 15.81
N GLN A 210 -7.53 1.40 16.15
CA GLN A 210 -6.90 1.14 17.44
C GLN A 210 -5.99 2.28 17.94
N SER A 211 -5.15 2.85 17.08
CA SER A 211 -4.23 3.93 17.45
C SER A 211 -5.00 5.22 17.73
N LEU A 212 -5.99 5.55 16.89
CA LEU A 212 -6.87 6.72 17.05
C LEU A 212 -7.70 6.62 18.34
N LEU A 213 -8.23 5.44 18.66
CA LEU A 213 -9.06 5.18 19.83
C LEU A 213 -8.26 5.19 21.14
N LEU A 214 -7.04 4.65 21.14
CA LEU A 214 -6.12 4.78 22.27
C LEU A 214 -5.71 6.24 22.51
N GLY A 215 -5.45 6.99 21.44
CA GLY A 215 -5.29 8.44 21.50
C GLY A 215 -6.52 9.12 22.10
N ALA A 216 -7.72 8.80 21.61
CA ALA A 216 -8.98 9.33 22.12
C ALA A 216 -9.17 9.07 23.61
N ALA A 217 -8.85 7.86 24.07
CA ALA A 217 -8.90 7.48 25.49
C ALA A 217 -7.96 8.36 26.34
N LEU A 218 -6.73 8.59 25.86
CA LEU A 218 -5.81 9.55 26.49
C LEU A 218 -6.39 10.98 26.47
N GLY A 219 -7.02 11.39 25.37
CA GLY A 219 -7.66 12.69 25.24
C GLY A 219 -8.75 12.92 26.27
N VAL A 220 -9.59 11.90 26.50
CA VAL A 220 -10.57 11.88 27.59
C VAL A 220 -9.87 11.95 28.93
N ALA A 221 -8.80 11.18 29.18
CA ALA A 221 -8.06 11.13 30.44
C ALA A 221 -7.31 12.44 30.79
N SER A 222 -6.94 13.23 29.77
CA SER A 222 -6.18 14.49 29.92
C SER A 222 -7.02 15.76 29.70
N ALA A 223 -8.33 15.65 29.45
CA ALA A 223 -9.21 16.81 29.36
C ALA A 223 -9.42 17.52 30.72
N HIS A 224 -9.41 18.86 30.72
CA HIS A 224 -9.73 19.66 31.91
C HIS A 224 -11.23 19.91 31.98
N LEU A 225 -11.86 19.49 33.08
CA LEU A 225 -13.31 19.57 33.28
C LEU A 225 -13.72 20.60 34.37
N GLY A 226 -12.77 21.36 34.93
CA GLY A 226 -13.04 22.34 36.00
C GLY A 226 -11.77 22.97 36.62
N ARG A 227 -11.95 23.76 37.69
CA ARG A 227 -10.87 24.47 38.43
C ARG A 227 -10.07 23.60 39.41
N ASN A 228 -10.48 22.35 39.64
CA ASN A 228 -9.72 21.44 40.50
C ASN A 228 -8.52 20.88 39.75
N ALA A 229 -7.33 21.14 40.29
CA ALA A 229 -6.07 20.61 39.80
C ALA A 229 -6.16 19.09 39.65
N GLN A 230 -5.70 18.59 38.52
CA GLN A 230 -5.54 17.15 38.30
C GLN A 230 -4.68 16.60 39.44
N SER A 231 -5.22 15.66 40.23
CA SER A 231 -4.42 15.00 41.26
C SER A 231 -3.42 14.10 40.56
N TYR A 232 -2.15 14.50 40.57
CA TYR A 232 -1.06 13.74 39.97
C TYR A 232 -0.51 12.77 41.01
N SER A 233 -0.80 11.49 40.86
CA SER A 233 -0.29 10.44 41.76
C SER A 233 1.18 10.09 41.53
N VAL A 234 1.75 10.41 40.36
CA VAL A 234 3.11 10.03 39.95
C VAL A 234 4.05 11.25 39.93
N PRO A 235 5.22 11.21 40.59
CA PRO A 235 6.24 12.27 40.53
C PRO A 235 6.70 12.60 39.10
N VAL A 236 6.90 13.90 38.80
CA VAL A 236 7.33 14.37 37.47
C VAL A 236 8.58 13.64 36.97
N LYS A 237 9.57 13.42 37.85
CA LYS A 237 10.81 12.70 37.48
C LYS A 237 10.52 11.29 36.94
N GLN A 238 9.59 10.56 37.55
CA GLN A 238 9.19 9.23 37.09
C GLN A 238 8.44 9.31 35.76
N VAL A 239 7.51 10.27 35.61
CA VAL A 239 6.81 10.52 34.34
C VAL A 239 7.80 10.77 33.19
N GLN A 240 8.83 11.57 33.43
CA GLN A 240 9.84 11.90 32.43
C GLN A 240 10.72 10.69 32.08
N ILE A 241 11.15 9.89 33.06
CA ILE A 241 11.93 8.67 32.80
C ILE A 241 11.12 7.67 31.96
N ILE A 242 9.87 7.42 32.36
CA ILE A 242 8.96 6.51 31.66
C ILE A 242 8.67 7.04 30.25
N GLY A 243 8.43 8.35 30.10
CA GLY A 243 8.19 9.01 28.82
C GLY A 243 9.38 8.89 27.87
N TRP A 244 10.60 9.15 28.34
CA TRP A 244 11.82 8.98 27.53
C TRP A 244 12.10 7.53 27.17
N ALA A 245 11.86 6.58 28.08
CA ALA A 245 12.00 5.15 27.78
C ALA A 245 11.01 4.70 26.70
N ALA A 246 9.75 5.12 26.80
CA ALA A 246 8.72 4.84 25.79
C ALA A 246 9.03 5.51 24.44
N PHE A 247 9.56 6.74 24.46
CA PHE A 247 10.03 7.42 23.25
C PHE A 247 11.21 6.68 22.60
N ALA A 248 12.21 6.28 23.39
CA ALA A 248 13.36 5.53 22.89
C ALA A 248 12.95 4.17 22.29
N LEU A 249 12.01 3.47 22.92
CA LEU A 249 11.45 2.23 22.38
C LEU A 249 10.68 2.45 21.07
N THR A 250 9.95 3.57 20.97
CA THR A 250 9.28 3.98 19.72
C THR A 250 10.30 4.24 18.61
N VAL A 251 11.37 5.01 18.90
CA VAL A 251 12.45 5.29 17.93
C VAL A 251 13.19 4.01 17.52
N LEU A 252 13.45 3.10 18.47
CA LEU A 252 14.05 1.80 18.17
C LEU A 252 13.18 1.00 17.18
N SER A 253 11.85 1.03 17.35
CA SER A 253 10.94 0.37 16.42
C SER A 253 11.05 0.89 14.98
N PHE A 254 11.40 2.18 14.79
CA PHE A 254 11.60 2.74 13.46
C PHE A 254 12.83 2.18 12.74
N VAL A 255 13.78 1.61 13.47
CA VAL A 255 15.00 1.01 12.94
C VAL A 255 14.81 -0.49 12.71
N VAL A 256 14.15 -1.19 13.64
CA VAL A 256 14.13 -2.66 13.67
C VAL A 256 12.85 -3.30 13.12
N ALA A 257 11.75 -2.56 13.01
CA ALA A 257 10.47 -3.14 12.62
C ALA A 257 10.38 -3.34 11.09
N ALA A 258 10.08 -4.57 10.68
CA ALA A 258 9.76 -4.88 9.29
C ALA A 258 8.25 -4.70 9.02
N PRO A 259 7.87 -4.18 7.84
CA PRO A 259 6.46 -4.05 7.44
C PRO A 259 5.78 -5.41 7.24
N GLN A 260 4.44 -5.42 7.30
CA GLN A 260 3.57 -6.56 6.96
C GLN A 260 3.94 -7.91 7.63
N THR A 261 4.50 -7.87 8.84
CA THR A 261 4.80 -9.09 9.60
C THR A 261 3.60 -9.55 10.41
N THR A 262 3.50 -10.86 10.66
CA THR A 262 2.49 -11.43 11.58
C THR A 262 2.58 -10.81 12.96
N LEU A 263 3.79 -10.52 13.46
CA LEU A 263 3.99 -9.80 14.72
C LEU A 263 3.25 -8.46 14.76
N MET A 264 3.26 -7.71 13.66
CA MET A 264 2.57 -6.42 13.59
C MET A 264 1.05 -6.60 13.51
N ALA A 265 0.58 -7.62 12.79
CA ALA A 265 -0.83 -8.00 12.69
C ALA A 265 -1.41 -8.50 14.03
N ASP A 266 -0.67 -9.35 14.74
CA ASP A 266 -1.08 -10.05 15.96
C ASP A 266 -0.94 -9.19 17.23
N GLY A 267 -1.03 -7.86 17.09
CA GLY A 267 -1.05 -6.92 18.21
C GLY A 267 0.22 -6.09 18.41
N GLY A 268 1.29 -6.30 17.63
CA GLY A 268 2.49 -5.45 17.69
C GLY A 268 2.18 -3.96 17.49
N MET A 269 1.28 -3.63 16.56
CA MET A 269 0.81 -2.26 16.34
C MET A 269 0.00 -1.69 17.51
N PHE A 270 -0.76 -2.53 18.20
CA PHE A 270 -1.50 -2.15 19.40
C PHE A 270 -0.53 -1.80 20.54
N VAL A 271 0.45 -2.66 20.78
CA VAL A 271 1.50 -2.46 21.79
C VAL A 271 2.28 -1.18 21.51
N LEU A 272 2.68 -0.93 20.26
CA LEU A 272 3.35 0.32 19.91
C LEU A 272 2.45 1.55 20.15
N SER A 273 1.15 1.44 19.89
CA SER A 273 0.20 2.51 20.16
C SER A 273 0.07 2.79 21.65
N LEU A 274 0.11 1.77 22.51
CA LEU A 274 0.15 1.92 23.96
C LEU A 274 1.45 2.59 24.43
N ILE A 275 2.61 2.15 23.92
CA ILE A 275 3.91 2.80 24.18
C ILE A 275 3.82 4.26 23.76
N THR A 276 3.18 4.54 22.63
CA THR A 276 2.98 5.91 22.15
C THR A 276 2.14 6.76 23.09
N VAL A 277 1.02 6.22 23.57
CA VAL A 277 0.16 6.90 24.56
C VAL A 277 0.97 7.34 25.78
N VAL A 278 1.91 6.52 26.27
CA VAL A 278 2.72 6.83 27.45
C VAL A 278 3.58 8.08 27.25
N TRP A 279 4.29 8.19 26.12
CA TRP A 279 5.19 9.34 25.93
C TRP A 279 4.46 10.60 25.43
N VAL A 280 3.33 10.44 24.73
CA VAL A 280 2.41 11.56 24.46
C VAL A 280 1.82 12.10 25.76
N TRP A 281 1.41 11.23 26.69
CA TRP A 281 0.96 11.62 28.02
C TRP A 281 2.04 12.39 28.80
N ALA A 282 3.27 11.85 28.83
CA ALA A 282 4.39 12.51 29.49
C ALA A 282 4.72 13.89 28.88
N THR A 283 4.60 14.02 27.56
CA THR A 283 4.80 15.30 26.85
C THR A 283 3.67 16.30 27.10
N ALA A 284 2.45 15.80 27.31
CA ALA A 284 1.28 16.62 27.60
C ALA A 284 1.12 17.00 29.09
N ASP A 285 2.01 16.53 29.97
CA ASP A 285 1.99 16.85 31.40
C ASP A 285 2.22 18.35 31.61
N GLU A 286 1.26 19.02 32.26
CA GLU A 286 1.24 20.46 32.48
C GLU A 286 2.28 20.92 33.51
N ARG A 287 2.78 20.00 34.34
CA ARG A 287 3.85 20.28 35.32
C ARG A 287 5.19 20.56 34.63
N GLY A 288 5.32 20.26 33.34
CA GLY A 288 6.53 20.44 32.56
C GLY A 288 7.58 19.36 32.81
N GLY A 289 8.75 19.48 32.18
CA GLY A 289 9.82 18.49 32.27
C GLY A 289 10.89 18.64 31.19
N SER A 290 11.82 17.68 31.13
CA SER A 290 12.86 17.67 30.09
C SER A 290 12.28 17.36 28.71
N MET A 291 11.28 16.49 28.62
CA MET A 291 10.63 16.10 27.39
C MET A 291 9.92 17.28 26.71
N GLN A 292 9.19 18.08 27.48
CA GLN A 292 8.56 19.33 27.02
C GLN A 292 9.60 20.34 26.53
N ARG A 293 10.76 20.46 27.19
CA ARG A 293 11.82 21.38 26.79
C ARG A 293 12.50 20.94 25.48
N VAL A 294 12.83 19.66 25.35
CA VAL A 294 13.51 19.12 24.17
C VAL A 294 12.57 19.11 22.97
N LEU A 295 11.35 18.57 23.13
CA LEU A 295 10.37 18.53 22.04
C LEU A 295 9.81 19.91 21.72
N GLY A 296 9.67 20.79 22.72
CA GLY A 296 9.26 22.18 22.54
C GLY A 296 10.33 23.08 21.93
N TRP A 297 11.48 22.54 21.52
CA TRP A 297 12.53 23.31 20.85
C TRP A 297 11.97 23.96 19.57
N ARG A 298 12.18 25.28 19.42
CA ARG A 298 11.50 26.11 18.42
C ARG A 298 11.64 25.60 16.97
N PRO A 299 12.81 25.13 16.50
CA PRO A 299 12.94 24.53 15.17
C PRO A 299 12.08 23.29 14.99
N LEU A 300 12.08 22.41 15.99
CA LEU A 300 11.32 21.17 15.97
C LEU A 300 9.81 21.42 15.99
N ALA A 301 9.34 22.31 16.88
CA ALA A 301 7.96 22.79 16.88
C ALA A 301 7.62 23.54 15.57
N GLY A 302 8.58 24.24 14.97
CA GLY A 302 8.47 24.85 13.65
C GLY A 302 8.14 23.83 12.56
N LEU A 303 8.91 22.74 12.48
CA LEU A 303 8.63 21.61 11.58
C LEU A 303 7.26 20.99 11.87
N GLY A 304 6.92 20.86 13.16
CA GLY A 304 5.61 20.41 13.60
C GLY A 304 4.44 21.24 13.06
N ARG A 305 4.61 22.55 12.99
CA ARG A 305 3.57 23.48 12.48
C ARG A 305 3.28 23.29 10.99
N ILE A 306 4.30 22.95 10.20
CA ILE A 306 4.18 22.72 8.75
C ILE A 306 4.03 21.24 8.39
N SER A 307 3.95 20.35 9.40
CA SER A 307 3.96 18.89 9.22
C SER A 307 2.89 18.38 8.25
N TYR A 308 1.71 19.01 8.22
CA TYR A 308 0.67 18.67 7.26
C TYR A 308 1.11 18.92 5.81
N GLY A 309 1.59 20.13 5.50
CA GLY A 309 2.12 20.44 4.18
C GLY A 309 3.34 19.59 3.83
N ALA A 310 4.25 19.36 4.78
CA ALA A 310 5.42 18.50 4.56
C ALA A 310 4.99 17.07 4.19
N TYR A 311 4.02 16.51 4.92
CA TYR A 311 3.41 15.22 4.58
C TYR A 311 2.72 15.25 3.21
N LEU A 312 2.03 16.34 2.88
CA LEU A 312 1.28 16.42 1.63
C LEU A 312 2.18 16.43 0.40
N TYR A 313 3.23 17.24 0.41
CA TYR A 313 4.08 17.47 -0.75
C TYR A 313 5.26 16.50 -0.87
N HIS A 314 5.73 15.87 0.23
CA HIS A 314 6.95 15.06 0.18
C HIS A 314 6.89 13.88 -0.78
N TRP A 315 5.74 13.22 -0.89
CA TRP A 315 5.62 12.01 -1.69
C TRP A 315 5.73 12.29 -3.20
N PRO A 316 4.93 13.20 -3.80
CA PRO A 316 5.14 13.60 -5.19
C PRO A 316 6.54 14.16 -5.46
N ILE A 317 7.10 14.95 -4.52
CA ILE A 317 8.46 15.48 -4.65
C ILE A 317 9.49 14.34 -4.65
N GLY A 318 9.33 13.35 -3.77
CA GLY A 318 10.19 12.17 -3.69
C GLY A 318 10.18 11.38 -4.99
N LEU A 319 8.99 11.07 -5.51
CA LEU A 319 8.83 10.39 -6.80
C LEU A 319 9.46 11.19 -7.95
N TRP A 320 9.26 12.51 -7.96
CA TRP A 320 9.87 13.38 -8.97
C TRP A 320 11.40 13.42 -8.88
N VAL A 321 11.98 13.54 -7.68
CA VAL A 321 13.43 13.52 -7.49
C VAL A 321 14.03 12.18 -7.88
N GLU A 322 13.37 11.08 -7.54
CA GLU A 322 13.79 9.74 -7.95
C GLU A 322 13.75 9.59 -9.47
N GLN A 323 12.72 10.11 -10.13
CA GLN A 323 12.62 10.12 -11.60
C GLN A 323 13.66 11.03 -12.26
N ALA A 324 13.96 12.18 -11.66
CA ALA A 324 14.88 13.17 -12.22
C ALA A 324 16.35 12.81 -12.00
N LEU A 325 16.66 12.03 -10.96
CA LEU A 325 18.03 11.64 -10.57
C LEU A 325 18.15 10.11 -10.36
N PRO A 326 17.89 9.29 -11.39
CA PRO A 326 17.82 7.83 -11.28
C PRO A 326 19.16 7.15 -10.93
N ASP A 327 20.29 7.81 -11.21
CA ASP A 327 21.63 7.28 -10.90
C ASP A 327 22.26 7.93 -9.66
N ALA A 328 21.61 8.95 -9.09
CA ALA A 328 22.15 9.64 -7.94
C ALA A 328 22.11 8.75 -6.69
N PRO A 329 23.19 8.68 -5.90
CA PRO A 329 23.18 7.96 -4.64
C PRO A 329 22.12 8.53 -3.69
N VAL A 330 21.55 7.66 -2.85
CA VAL A 330 20.44 7.99 -1.92
C VAL A 330 20.66 9.29 -1.15
N TRP A 331 21.88 9.54 -0.65
CA TRP A 331 22.18 10.74 0.12
C TRP A 331 21.98 12.04 -0.70
N GLN A 332 22.24 12.03 -2.02
CA GLN A 332 21.98 13.19 -2.89
C GLN A 332 20.48 13.42 -3.06
N ARG A 333 19.71 12.34 -3.29
CA ARG A 333 18.25 12.42 -3.40
C ARG A 333 17.64 12.96 -2.11
N VAL A 334 18.12 12.51 -0.96
CA VAL A 334 17.68 12.99 0.35
C VAL A 334 18.04 14.47 0.56
N LEU A 335 19.27 14.87 0.22
CA LEU A 335 19.73 16.26 0.32
C LEU A 335 18.96 17.21 -0.60
N LEU A 336 18.33 16.72 -1.67
CA LEU A 336 17.48 17.51 -2.55
C LEU A 336 16.00 17.47 -2.10
N ALA A 337 15.43 16.27 -2.00
CA ALA A 337 14.00 16.07 -1.75
C ALA A 337 13.56 16.58 -0.37
N PHE A 338 14.40 16.43 0.65
CA PHE A 338 14.07 16.85 2.00
C PHE A 338 13.97 18.38 2.13
N PRO A 339 14.99 19.18 1.76
CA PRO A 339 14.85 20.63 1.80
C PRO A 339 13.78 21.16 0.85
N LEU A 340 13.61 20.53 -0.32
CA LEU A 340 12.57 20.92 -1.28
C LEU A 340 11.16 20.72 -0.68
N SER A 341 10.91 19.58 -0.05
CA SER A 341 9.61 19.29 0.61
C SER A 341 9.33 20.25 1.76
N ILE A 342 10.33 20.52 2.60
CA ILE A 342 10.20 21.49 3.70
C ILE A 342 10.02 22.92 3.17
N GLY A 343 10.72 23.29 2.10
CA GLY A 343 10.62 24.59 1.44
C GLY A 343 9.23 24.84 0.85
N VAL A 344 8.72 23.89 0.06
CA VAL A 344 7.37 23.94 -0.53
C VAL A 344 6.31 23.97 0.55
N ALA A 345 6.43 23.11 1.57
CA ALA A 345 5.51 23.10 2.71
C ALA A 345 5.54 24.43 3.48
N THR A 346 6.71 25.02 3.69
CA THR A 346 6.85 26.32 4.36
C THR A 346 6.22 27.45 3.55
N LEU A 347 6.44 27.46 2.22
CA LEU A 347 5.85 28.45 1.33
C LEU A 347 4.32 28.33 1.29
N SER A 348 3.81 27.10 1.13
CA SER A 348 2.38 26.78 1.23
C SER A 348 1.79 27.26 2.55
N TYR A 349 2.46 26.93 3.67
CA TYR A 349 2.00 27.31 4.99
C TYR A 349 1.92 28.83 5.17
N GLN A 350 2.95 29.57 4.75
CA GLN A 350 3.01 31.02 4.94
C GLN A 350 2.06 31.78 4.01
N ARG A 351 1.92 31.34 2.75
CA ARG A 351 1.21 32.09 1.70
C ARG A 351 -0.24 31.66 1.52
N ILE A 352 -0.58 30.41 1.80
CA ILE A 352 -1.90 29.84 1.52
C ILE A 352 -2.58 29.44 2.83
N GLU A 353 -1.99 28.52 3.59
CA GLU A 353 -2.67 27.89 4.73
C GLU A 353 -2.87 28.87 5.89
N ARG A 354 -1.82 29.55 6.35
CA ARG A 354 -1.88 30.44 7.52
C ARG A 354 -2.83 31.63 7.32
N PRO A 355 -2.83 32.35 6.17
CA PRO A 355 -3.80 33.42 5.95
C PRO A 355 -5.27 32.95 6.05
N ILE A 356 -5.58 31.79 5.47
CA ILE A 356 -6.94 31.22 5.45
C ILE A 356 -7.31 30.66 6.83
N HIS A 357 -6.38 30.00 7.50
CA HIS A 357 -6.55 29.48 8.86
C HIS A 357 -6.83 30.62 9.85
N ASP A 358 -5.96 31.63 9.92
CA ASP A 358 -5.99 32.67 10.94
C ASP A 358 -7.11 33.69 10.70
N ARG A 359 -7.34 34.09 9.45
CA ARG A 359 -8.26 35.19 9.10
C ARG A 359 -9.51 34.76 8.33
N GLY A 360 -9.63 33.46 8.05
CA GLY A 360 -10.72 32.90 7.27
C GLY A 360 -10.61 33.22 5.77
N TRP A 361 -11.46 32.57 4.97
CA TRP A 361 -11.50 32.78 3.52
C TRP A 361 -11.83 34.22 3.10
N ARG A 362 -12.43 35.03 3.98
CA ARG A 362 -12.79 36.44 3.70
C ARG A 362 -11.59 37.30 3.33
N VAL A 363 -10.39 36.97 3.79
CA VAL A 363 -9.17 37.70 3.42
C VAL A 363 -8.76 37.48 1.96
N VAL A 364 -9.13 36.33 1.38
CA VAL A 364 -8.79 36.00 0.00
C VAL A 364 -9.87 36.49 -0.98
N VAL A 365 -11.15 36.42 -0.58
CA VAL A 365 -12.29 36.61 -1.50
C VAL A 365 -13.30 37.69 -1.04
N GLY A 366 -13.00 38.43 0.03
CA GLY A 366 -13.78 39.58 0.52
C GLY A 366 -15.08 39.26 1.28
N GLY A 367 -15.67 38.06 1.14
CA GLY A 367 -16.94 37.72 1.80
C GLY A 367 -17.27 36.22 1.85
N PRO A 368 -18.20 35.79 2.73
CA PRO A 368 -18.51 34.38 2.94
C PRO A 368 -19.20 33.70 1.74
N ILE A 369 -20.06 34.43 1.01
CA ILE A 369 -20.72 33.90 -0.20
C ILE A 369 -19.70 33.68 -1.32
N LYS A 370 -18.83 34.66 -1.56
CA LYS A 370 -17.71 34.54 -2.51
C LYS A 370 -16.77 33.39 -2.12
N ALA A 371 -16.51 33.20 -0.83
CA ALA A 371 -15.67 32.10 -0.34
C ALA A 371 -16.26 30.72 -0.66
N ARG A 372 -17.57 30.55 -0.41
CA ARG A 372 -18.28 29.32 -0.78
C ARG A 372 -18.26 29.08 -2.28
N THR A 373 -18.53 30.13 -3.06
CA THR A 373 -18.54 30.05 -4.53
C THR A 373 -17.19 29.65 -5.08
N VAL A 374 -16.10 30.27 -4.59
CA VAL A 374 -14.73 29.92 -4.99
C VAL A 374 -14.36 28.51 -4.55
N ALA A 375 -14.70 28.09 -3.33
CA ALA A 375 -14.44 26.73 -2.86
C ALA A 375 -15.17 25.67 -3.70
N VAL A 376 -16.46 25.90 -4.00
CA VAL A 376 -17.24 25.03 -4.90
C VAL A 376 -16.65 25.05 -6.30
N GLY A 377 -16.29 26.22 -6.83
CA GLY A 377 -15.65 26.34 -8.14
C GLY A 377 -14.33 25.56 -8.24
N ILE A 378 -13.48 25.62 -7.21
CA ILE A 378 -12.25 24.84 -7.13
C ILE A 378 -12.57 23.34 -7.07
N ALA A 379 -13.50 22.92 -6.22
CA ALA A 379 -13.88 21.51 -6.12
C ALA A 379 -14.43 20.96 -7.45
N VAL A 380 -15.29 21.73 -8.13
CA VAL A 380 -15.82 21.39 -9.45
C VAL A 380 -14.69 21.36 -10.49
N ALA A 381 -13.79 22.35 -10.50
CA ALA A 381 -12.66 22.37 -11.42
C ALA A 381 -11.72 21.18 -11.23
N LEU A 382 -11.45 20.78 -9.97
CA LEU A 382 -10.66 19.60 -9.65
C LEU A 382 -11.38 18.31 -10.08
N ALA A 383 -12.69 18.21 -9.84
CA ALA A 383 -13.48 17.06 -10.27
C ALA A 383 -13.53 16.94 -11.80
N VAL A 384 -13.79 18.04 -12.50
CA VAL A 384 -13.79 18.10 -13.98
C VAL A 384 -12.39 17.80 -14.51
N GLY A 385 -11.35 18.36 -13.91
CA GLY A 385 -9.96 18.05 -14.25
C GLY A 385 -9.63 16.57 -14.06
N ALA A 386 -10.08 15.97 -12.96
CA ALA A 386 -9.92 14.53 -12.72
C ALA A 386 -10.64 13.67 -13.77
N LEU A 387 -11.83 14.08 -14.21
CA LEU A 387 -12.56 13.42 -15.29
C LEU A 387 -11.89 13.66 -16.66
N GLY A 388 -11.23 14.81 -16.82
CA GLY A 388 -10.47 15.21 -18.01
C GLY A 388 -9.08 14.56 -18.13
N VAL A 389 -8.51 14.09 -17.02
CA VAL A 389 -7.32 13.24 -17.04
C VAL A 389 -7.76 11.81 -17.27
N HIS A 390 -7.62 11.36 -18.50
CA HIS A 390 -7.81 9.97 -18.90
C HIS A 390 -6.52 9.46 -19.53
N GLY A 391 -6.27 8.15 -19.41
CA GLY A 391 -5.29 7.48 -20.26
C GLY A 391 -5.61 7.78 -21.72
N ASN A 392 -4.60 7.83 -22.58
CA ASN A 392 -4.83 8.09 -23.99
C ASN A 392 -5.76 7.00 -24.53
N PRO A 393 -6.95 7.30 -25.09
CA PRO A 393 -7.83 6.26 -25.60
C PRO A 393 -7.15 5.41 -26.69
N ALA A 394 -6.09 5.90 -27.34
CA ALA A 394 -5.27 5.12 -28.26
C ALA A 394 -4.39 4.05 -27.58
N ALA A 395 -4.14 4.15 -26.27
CA ALA A 395 -3.40 3.13 -25.54
C ALA A 395 -4.15 2.49 -24.35
N ALA A 396 -5.30 3.05 -23.95
CA ALA A 396 -6.45 2.24 -23.52
C ALA A 396 -7.01 1.38 -24.69
N ALA A 397 -6.80 1.79 -25.95
CA ALA A 397 -6.99 0.94 -27.12
C ALA A 397 -5.86 -0.10 -27.29
N GLU A 398 -4.97 -0.26 -26.30
CA GLU A 398 -4.17 -1.49 -26.18
C GLU A 398 -4.87 -2.56 -25.32
N SER A 399 -5.98 -2.30 -24.63
CA SER A 399 -6.75 -3.39 -23.99
C SER A 399 -8.23 -3.02 -24.00
N PRO A 400 -9.05 -3.70 -24.81
CA PRO A 400 -10.44 -3.34 -24.98
C PRO A 400 -11.22 -3.65 -23.71
N ASN A 401 -12.44 -3.13 -23.63
CA ASN A 401 -13.34 -3.42 -22.51
C ASN A 401 -13.48 -4.95 -22.32
N VAL A 402 -13.63 -5.41 -21.09
CA VAL A 402 -13.75 -6.86 -20.77
C VAL A 402 -14.97 -7.51 -21.44
N SER A 403 -15.94 -6.69 -21.87
CA SER A 403 -17.11 -7.08 -22.66
C SER A 403 -16.86 -7.13 -24.17
N ALA A 404 -15.69 -6.71 -24.66
CA ALA A 404 -15.34 -6.81 -26.07
C ALA A 404 -15.24 -8.28 -26.51
N PRO A 405 -15.53 -8.59 -27.79
CA PRO A 405 -15.38 -9.93 -28.32
C PRO A 405 -13.98 -10.48 -28.02
N THR A 406 -13.91 -11.73 -27.58
CA THR A 406 -12.64 -12.41 -27.26
C THR A 406 -12.12 -13.11 -28.51
N PRO A 407 -11.13 -12.54 -29.23
CA PRO A 407 -10.54 -13.19 -30.41
C PRO A 407 -9.79 -14.47 -30.01
N ASP A 408 -9.48 -15.28 -31.03
CA ASP A 408 -8.56 -16.40 -30.85
C ASP A 408 -7.12 -15.87 -30.70
N LEU A 409 -6.39 -16.41 -29.73
CA LEU A 409 -4.96 -16.16 -29.52
C LEU A 409 -4.11 -16.79 -30.63
N VAL A 410 -4.51 -17.98 -31.08
CA VAL A 410 -3.86 -18.72 -32.16
C VAL A 410 -4.90 -19.07 -33.23
N ARG A 411 -4.53 -18.88 -34.49
CA ARG A 411 -5.42 -19.20 -35.63
C ARG A 411 -5.76 -20.68 -35.63
N GLY A 412 -7.06 -21.01 -35.68
CA GLY A 412 -7.54 -22.39 -35.67
C GLY A 412 -7.41 -23.09 -34.31
N GLN A 413 -7.31 -22.32 -33.22
CA GLN A 413 -7.35 -22.93 -31.88
C GLN A 413 -8.66 -23.68 -31.66
N ALA A 414 -8.58 -24.76 -30.88
CA ALA A 414 -9.76 -25.55 -30.51
C ALA A 414 -10.74 -24.70 -29.68
N ALA A 415 -12.04 -24.92 -29.90
CA ALA A 415 -13.07 -24.38 -29.02
C ALA A 415 -13.15 -25.21 -27.72
N TYR A 416 -13.58 -24.59 -26.63
CA TYR A 416 -13.95 -25.33 -25.44
C TYR A 416 -15.30 -26.01 -25.64
N GLU A 417 -15.33 -27.32 -25.41
CA GLU A 417 -16.56 -28.10 -25.33
C GLU A 417 -16.76 -28.51 -23.87
N ALA A 418 -17.90 -28.13 -23.30
CA ALA A 418 -18.20 -28.42 -21.90
C ALA A 418 -18.36 -29.93 -21.71
N SER A 419 -17.63 -30.50 -20.76
CA SER A 419 -17.79 -31.89 -20.35
C SER A 419 -19.13 -32.13 -19.66
N ASP A 420 -19.61 -33.37 -19.69
CA ASP A 420 -20.83 -33.80 -19.00
C ASP A 420 -20.70 -33.70 -17.47
N GLY A 421 -19.49 -33.89 -16.93
CA GLY A 421 -19.16 -33.75 -15.52
C GLY A 421 -18.38 -32.46 -15.21
N LYS A 422 -18.40 -32.04 -13.95
CA LYS A 422 -17.57 -30.94 -13.44
C LYS A 422 -16.09 -31.35 -13.47
N ARG A 423 -15.24 -30.51 -14.06
CA ARG A 423 -13.76 -30.64 -14.05
C ARG A 423 -13.18 -29.52 -13.21
N THR A 424 -12.07 -29.81 -12.54
CA THR A 424 -11.36 -28.80 -11.73
C THR A 424 -9.88 -28.81 -12.09
N ILE A 425 -9.35 -27.63 -12.43
CA ILE A 425 -7.91 -27.42 -12.64
C ILE A 425 -7.38 -26.41 -11.62
N ALA A 426 -6.09 -26.44 -11.33
CA ALA A 426 -5.44 -25.48 -10.44
C ALA A 426 -4.26 -24.78 -11.12
N LEU A 427 -3.98 -23.53 -10.75
CA LEU A 427 -2.80 -22.79 -11.20
C LEU A 427 -1.82 -22.62 -10.06
N PHE A 428 -0.54 -22.92 -10.30
CA PHE A 428 0.54 -22.72 -9.34
C PHE A 428 1.62 -21.78 -9.89
N GLY A 429 2.11 -20.89 -9.03
CA GLY A 429 3.28 -20.06 -9.27
C GLY A 429 3.24 -18.71 -8.55
N ASP A 430 3.79 -17.68 -9.19
CA ASP A 430 3.91 -16.33 -8.64
C ASP A 430 2.72 -15.42 -9.04
N SER A 431 2.98 -14.13 -9.30
CA SER A 431 1.98 -13.12 -9.63
C SER A 431 1.30 -13.30 -10.99
N VAL A 432 1.95 -13.96 -11.97
CA VAL A 432 1.33 -14.21 -13.29
C VAL A 432 0.19 -15.23 -13.19
N PRO A 433 0.40 -16.47 -12.69
CA PRO A 433 -0.68 -17.42 -12.48
C PRO A 433 -1.71 -16.96 -11.44
N ASP A 434 -1.29 -16.27 -10.37
CA ASP A 434 -2.18 -15.72 -9.34
C ASP A 434 -3.19 -14.73 -9.93
N ARG A 435 -2.72 -13.79 -10.77
CA ARG A 435 -3.62 -12.86 -11.46
C ARG A 435 -4.48 -13.56 -12.50
N LEU A 436 -3.91 -14.49 -13.26
CA LEU A 436 -4.62 -15.23 -14.31
C LEU A 436 -5.78 -16.07 -13.73
N ALA A 437 -5.57 -16.72 -12.58
CA ALA A 437 -6.61 -17.47 -11.87
C ALA A 437 -7.75 -16.56 -11.37
N LYS A 438 -7.40 -15.39 -10.79
CA LYS A 438 -8.38 -14.41 -10.31
C LYS A 438 -9.23 -13.79 -11.42
N ASP A 439 -8.65 -13.63 -12.61
CA ASP A 439 -9.33 -13.10 -13.80
C ASP A 439 -9.97 -14.21 -14.67
N PHE A 440 -10.16 -15.44 -14.15
CA PHE A 440 -10.83 -16.53 -14.86
C PHE A 440 -12.32 -16.21 -15.13
N PRO A 441 -12.78 -16.21 -16.40
CA PRO A 441 -14.15 -15.85 -16.74
C PRO A 441 -15.07 -17.07 -16.59
N SER A 442 -15.43 -17.42 -15.36
CA SER A 442 -16.22 -18.62 -15.03
C SER A 442 -17.57 -18.71 -15.77
N SER A 443 -18.17 -17.57 -16.15
CA SER A 443 -19.40 -17.53 -16.96
C SER A 443 -19.25 -18.16 -18.34
N ASP A 444 -18.03 -18.19 -18.88
CA ASP A 444 -17.76 -18.62 -20.25
C ASP A 444 -17.45 -20.13 -20.32
N TYR A 445 -17.22 -20.78 -19.16
CA TYR A 445 -16.79 -22.17 -19.06
C TYR A 445 -17.71 -23.00 -18.17
N ARG A 446 -18.80 -23.51 -18.75
CA ARG A 446 -19.70 -24.44 -18.05
C ARG A 446 -18.94 -25.69 -17.60
N ASN A 447 -19.21 -26.16 -16.38
CA ASN A 447 -18.63 -27.36 -15.78
C ASN A 447 -17.10 -27.35 -15.60
N LEU A 448 -16.46 -26.18 -15.59
CA LEU A 448 -15.04 -26.03 -15.27
C LEU A 448 -14.84 -25.10 -14.08
N GLU A 449 -14.06 -25.54 -13.10
CA GLU A 449 -13.60 -24.73 -11.98
C GLU A 449 -12.08 -24.55 -12.04
N VAL A 450 -11.63 -23.36 -11.64
CA VAL A 450 -10.21 -23.02 -11.51
C VAL A 450 -9.91 -22.71 -10.04
N VAL A 451 -8.97 -23.44 -9.47
CA VAL A 451 -8.45 -23.22 -8.12
C VAL A 451 -7.18 -22.37 -8.21
N ASP A 452 -7.15 -21.26 -7.47
CA ASP A 452 -5.96 -20.44 -7.30
C ASP A 452 -5.04 -21.06 -6.23
N ALA A 453 -3.97 -21.70 -6.70
CA ALA A 453 -2.89 -22.25 -5.87
C ALA A 453 -1.57 -21.51 -6.17
N ALA A 454 -1.66 -20.21 -6.44
CA ALA A 454 -0.52 -19.33 -6.69
C ALA A 454 -0.43 -18.23 -5.62
N SER A 455 0.71 -17.54 -5.57
CA SER A 455 0.91 -16.42 -4.64
C SER A 455 1.78 -15.34 -5.26
N SER A 456 1.23 -14.13 -5.38
CA SER A 456 1.94 -12.98 -5.94
C SER A 456 3.30 -12.72 -5.27
N GLY A 457 4.36 -12.66 -6.09
CA GLY A 457 5.75 -12.47 -5.68
C GLY A 457 6.32 -13.57 -4.79
N CYS A 458 5.71 -14.76 -4.77
CA CYS A 458 6.25 -15.93 -4.08
C CYS A 458 7.17 -16.70 -5.02
N ASP A 459 8.45 -16.75 -4.65
CA ASP A 459 9.44 -17.45 -5.44
C ASP A 459 9.41 -18.97 -5.21
N LEU A 460 9.81 -19.72 -6.24
CA LEU A 460 9.91 -21.17 -6.17
C LEU A 460 11.00 -21.60 -5.18
N LEU A 461 12.16 -20.93 -5.19
CA LEU A 461 13.27 -21.24 -4.29
C LEU A 461 13.06 -20.64 -2.89
N ASP A 462 13.52 -21.37 -1.86
CA ASP A 462 13.51 -20.92 -0.45
C ASP A 462 14.80 -20.19 -0.06
N VAL A 463 15.35 -19.39 -0.98
CA VAL A 463 16.56 -18.61 -0.74
C VAL A 463 16.41 -17.17 -1.25
N PRO A 464 17.12 -16.20 -0.65
CA PRO A 464 17.16 -14.83 -1.14
C PRO A 464 17.64 -14.74 -2.59
N TYR A 465 17.04 -13.84 -3.37
CA TYR A 465 17.55 -13.44 -4.67
C TYR A 465 18.18 -12.06 -4.63
N LEU A 466 18.99 -11.75 -5.63
CA LEU A 466 19.54 -10.42 -5.84
C LEU A 466 18.64 -9.65 -6.79
N ASN A 467 18.13 -8.51 -6.34
CA ASN A 467 17.32 -7.63 -7.16
C ASN A 467 18.21 -7.00 -8.24
N PRO A 468 17.95 -7.26 -9.52
CA PRO A 468 18.78 -6.76 -10.62
C PRO A 468 18.72 -5.24 -10.81
N GLY A 469 17.74 -4.55 -10.22
CA GLY A 469 17.62 -3.09 -10.31
C GLY A 469 18.61 -2.34 -9.41
N ASN A 470 18.77 -2.78 -8.17
CA ASN A 470 19.57 -2.09 -7.15
C ASN A 470 20.71 -2.94 -6.58
N GLY A 471 20.78 -4.23 -6.91
CA GLY A 471 21.73 -5.19 -6.37
C GLY A 471 21.42 -5.64 -4.94
N ASP A 472 20.30 -5.20 -4.36
CA ASP A 472 19.94 -5.54 -2.99
C ASP A 472 19.56 -7.00 -2.86
N ARG A 473 19.89 -7.57 -1.70
CA ARG A 473 19.49 -8.92 -1.33
C ARG A 473 18.05 -8.90 -0.83
N GLU A 474 17.13 -9.42 -1.63
CA GLU A 474 15.72 -9.52 -1.28
C GLU A 474 15.51 -10.67 -0.29
N PRO A 475 15.04 -10.40 0.94
CA PRO A 475 14.92 -11.43 1.95
C PRO A 475 13.82 -12.43 1.61
N LEU A 476 13.97 -13.65 2.13
CA LEU A 476 12.96 -14.69 1.98
C LEU A 476 11.64 -14.26 2.64
N ARG A 477 10.58 -14.24 1.83
CA ARG A 477 9.22 -13.95 2.25
C ARG A 477 8.67 -15.10 3.10
N LYS A 478 8.48 -14.86 4.41
CA LYS A 478 7.96 -15.87 5.35
C LYS A 478 6.58 -16.41 4.96
N ASP A 479 5.75 -15.54 4.38
CA ASP A 479 4.43 -15.90 3.86
C ASP A 479 4.54 -16.82 2.64
N CYS A 480 5.50 -16.58 1.74
CA CYS A 480 5.79 -17.48 0.62
C CYS A 480 6.24 -18.87 1.11
N VAL A 481 7.11 -18.93 2.12
CA VAL A 481 7.53 -20.21 2.74
C VAL A 481 6.33 -20.92 3.38
N ALA A 482 5.45 -20.18 4.06
CA ALA A 482 4.25 -20.74 4.66
C ALA A 482 3.24 -21.23 3.60
N PHE A 483 3.05 -20.46 2.53
CA PHE A 483 2.23 -20.82 1.38
C PHE A 483 2.76 -22.11 0.72
N LYS A 484 4.08 -22.22 0.47
CA LYS A 484 4.67 -23.42 -0.14
C LYS A 484 4.47 -24.70 0.69
N LYS A 485 4.30 -24.57 2.01
CA LYS A 485 3.95 -25.69 2.90
C LYS A 485 2.46 -26.04 2.89
N LYS A 486 1.59 -25.10 2.50
CA LYS A 486 0.13 -25.19 2.68
C LYS A 486 -0.66 -25.33 1.38
N TRP A 487 -0.13 -24.89 0.25
CA TRP A 487 -0.85 -24.92 -1.02
C TRP A 487 -1.38 -26.32 -1.41
N PRO A 488 -0.74 -27.47 -1.08
CA PRO A 488 -1.33 -28.77 -1.43
C PRO A 488 -2.66 -29.00 -0.71
N GLN A 489 -2.80 -28.51 0.53
CA GLN A 489 -4.06 -28.59 1.28
C GLN A 489 -5.17 -27.74 0.65
N GLN A 490 -4.83 -26.74 -0.16
CA GLN A 490 -5.83 -25.96 -0.90
C GLN A 490 -6.48 -26.78 -2.02
N LEU A 491 -5.83 -27.86 -2.46
CA LEU A 491 -6.37 -28.77 -3.47
C LEU A 491 -7.19 -29.92 -2.86
N GLU A 492 -6.97 -30.25 -1.59
CA GLU A 492 -7.69 -31.32 -0.91
C GLU A 492 -9.20 -31.05 -0.90
N GLY A 493 -10.01 -32.02 -1.34
CA GLY A 493 -11.47 -31.91 -1.39
C GLY A 493 -12.03 -31.04 -2.51
N THR A 494 -11.19 -30.37 -3.31
CA THR A 494 -11.64 -29.57 -4.49
C THR A 494 -11.97 -30.43 -5.70
N GLY A 495 -11.49 -31.68 -5.72
CA GLY A 495 -11.56 -32.54 -6.91
C GLY A 495 -10.63 -32.10 -8.04
N THR A 496 -9.55 -31.36 -7.73
CA THR A 496 -8.57 -30.91 -8.74
C THR A 496 -7.94 -32.11 -9.44
N GLU A 497 -8.05 -32.15 -10.77
CA GLU A 497 -7.55 -33.24 -11.60
C GLU A 497 -6.19 -32.93 -12.23
N LEU A 498 -5.89 -31.64 -12.45
CA LEU A 498 -4.66 -31.18 -13.09
C LEU A 498 -4.17 -29.85 -12.48
N LEU A 499 -2.90 -29.84 -12.07
CA LEU A 499 -2.16 -28.65 -11.67
C LEU A 499 -1.36 -28.10 -12.85
N LEU A 500 -1.66 -26.87 -13.26
CA LEU A 500 -0.90 -26.11 -14.23
C LEU A 500 0.18 -25.29 -13.52
N VAL A 501 1.44 -25.67 -13.71
CA VAL A 501 2.58 -24.99 -13.08
C VAL A 501 3.15 -23.95 -14.04
N ILE A 502 2.94 -22.67 -13.71
CA ILE A 502 3.60 -21.52 -14.36
C ILE A 502 4.70 -21.05 -13.39
N PRO A 503 5.98 -21.38 -13.63
CA PRO A 503 7.05 -21.13 -12.66
C PRO A 503 7.28 -19.63 -12.43
N SER A 504 7.75 -19.29 -11.22
CA SER A 504 8.09 -17.93 -10.82
C SER A 504 9.04 -17.24 -11.80
N ARG A 505 8.74 -16.00 -12.19
CA ARG A 505 9.64 -15.17 -12.99
C ARG A 505 10.89 -14.75 -12.21
N LEU A 506 10.86 -14.80 -10.88
CA LEU A 506 11.99 -14.46 -10.02
C LEU A 506 13.16 -15.45 -10.17
N LEU A 507 12.89 -16.66 -10.69
CA LEU A 507 13.92 -17.62 -11.13
C LEU A 507 14.83 -17.07 -12.26
N GLN A 508 14.47 -15.92 -12.83
CA GLN A 508 15.31 -15.21 -13.79
C GLN A 508 16.26 -14.21 -13.11
N PHE A 509 16.43 -14.28 -11.78
CA PHE A 509 17.44 -13.51 -11.06
C PHE A 509 18.45 -14.41 -10.35
N PRO A 510 19.65 -13.91 -10.02
CA PRO A 510 20.61 -14.68 -9.25
C PRO A 510 20.12 -14.94 -7.83
N HIS A 511 20.25 -16.18 -7.35
CA HIS A 511 19.90 -16.60 -5.99
C HIS A 511 21.14 -16.85 -5.14
N GLN A 512 21.02 -16.57 -3.85
CA GLN A 512 22.07 -16.83 -2.86
C GLN A 512 22.05 -18.31 -2.44
N LEU A 513 22.82 -19.13 -3.15
CA LEU A 513 23.00 -20.56 -2.89
C LEU A 513 24.44 -20.83 -2.45
N ASP A 514 24.60 -21.55 -1.34
CA ASP A 514 25.91 -21.85 -0.72
C ASP A 514 26.78 -20.61 -0.47
N GLY A 515 26.14 -19.50 -0.07
CA GLY A 515 26.81 -18.23 0.20
C GLY A 515 27.30 -17.49 -1.06
N LYS A 516 26.93 -17.93 -2.26
CA LYS A 516 27.27 -17.27 -3.54
C LYS A 516 26.01 -16.95 -4.33
N ALA A 517 26.06 -15.84 -5.08
CA ALA A 517 25.06 -15.56 -6.09
C ALA A 517 25.23 -16.53 -7.26
N ARG A 518 24.20 -17.31 -7.55
CA ARG A 518 24.18 -18.39 -8.54
C ARG A 518 22.98 -18.17 -9.45
N THR A 519 23.11 -18.54 -10.71
CA THR A 519 22.05 -18.37 -11.71
C THR A 519 22.05 -19.56 -12.68
N TRP A 520 21.09 -19.60 -13.60
CA TRP A 520 20.98 -20.65 -14.62
C TRP A 520 22.31 -20.97 -15.31
N GLY A 521 22.54 -22.25 -15.59
CA GLY A 521 23.81 -22.75 -16.12
C GLY A 521 24.82 -23.11 -15.03
N ASP A 522 24.58 -22.74 -13.77
CA ASP A 522 25.25 -23.32 -12.63
C ASP A 522 24.55 -24.63 -12.19
N PRO A 523 25.25 -25.78 -12.13
CA PRO A 523 24.65 -27.05 -11.74
C PRO A 523 24.05 -27.07 -10.34
N VAL A 524 24.50 -26.20 -9.42
CA VAL A 524 23.91 -26.05 -8.09
C VAL A 524 22.55 -25.35 -8.19
N TYR A 525 22.46 -24.31 -9.02
CA TYR A 525 21.23 -23.58 -9.26
C TYR A 525 20.17 -24.45 -9.93
N ASP A 526 20.55 -25.08 -11.05
CA ASP A 526 19.61 -25.89 -11.84
C ASP A 526 19.03 -27.04 -11.01
N ARG A 527 19.87 -27.71 -10.20
CA ARG A 527 19.42 -28.76 -9.26
C ARG A 527 18.50 -28.23 -8.16
N ALA A 528 18.73 -27.02 -7.67
CA ALA A 528 17.87 -26.42 -6.66
C ALA A 528 16.47 -26.14 -7.22
N VAL A 529 16.38 -25.67 -8.47
CA VAL A 529 15.11 -25.44 -9.18
C VAL A 529 14.41 -26.76 -9.45
N GLU A 530 15.10 -27.75 -10.04
CA GLU A 530 14.54 -29.07 -10.33
C GLU A 530 13.99 -29.73 -9.06
N LYS A 531 14.74 -29.70 -7.95
CA LYS A 531 14.30 -30.23 -6.66
C LYS A 531 13.01 -29.57 -6.15
N GLN A 532 12.83 -28.27 -6.35
CA GLN A 532 11.60 -27.61 -5.92
C GLN A 532 10.42 -27.93 -6.84
N LEU A 533 10.66 -28.13 -8.14
CA LEU A 533 9.63 -28.65 -9.04
C LEU A 533 9.20 -30.08 -8.64
N ASP A 534 10.14 -30.94 -8.20
CA ASP A 534 9.81 -32.26 -7.66
C ASP A 534 8.89 -32.16 -6.42
N VAL A 535 9.17 -31.20 -5.53
CA VAL A 535 8.33 -30.93 -4.36
C VAL A 535 6.93 -30.47 -4.75
N VAL A 536 6.82 -29.61 -5.78
CA VAL A 536 5.53 -29.16 -6.31
C VAL A 536 4.76 -30.33 -6.89
N ALA A 537 5.41 -31.15 -7.71
CA ALA A 537 4.78 -32.30 -8.35
C ALA A 537 4.29 -33.34 -7.32
N ALA A 538 5.13 -33.70 -6.34
CA ALA A 538 4.73 -34.58 -5.25
C ALA A 538 3.60 -33.99 -4.39
N GLY A 539 3.52 -32.66 -4.28
CA GLY A 539 2.39 -31.96 -3.66
C GLY A 539 1.07 -32.18 -4.42
N ALA A 540 1.10 -32.01 -5.74
CA ALA A 540 -0.05 -32.21 -6.61
C ALA A 540 -0.54 -33.67 -6.59
N GLU A 541 0.39 -34.62 -6.70
CA GLU A 541 0.09 -36.05 -6.67
C GLU A 541 -0.59 -36.48 -5.36
N ARG A 542 -0.10 -35.97 -4.21
CA ARG A 542 -0.75 -36.21 -2.91
C ARG A 542 -2.16 -35.67 -2.83
N ALA A 543 -2.44 -34.57 -3.53
CA ALA A 543 -3.78 -34.00 -3.64
C ALA A 543 -4.65 -34.70 -4.70
N GLY A 544 -4.14 -35.73 -5.39
CA GLY A 544 -4.85 -36.47 -6.44
C GLY A 544 -4.81 -35.81 -7.82
N ALA A 545 -4.01 -34.77 -8.01
CA ALA A 545 -3.91 -34.04 -9.28
C ALA A 545 -2.69 -34.49 -10.10
N GLY A 546 -2.86 -34.58 -11.42
CA GLY A 546 -1.73 -34.63 -12.35
C GLY A 546 -1.01 -33.29 -12.45
N VAL A 547 0.15 -33.26 -13.10
CA VAL A 547 0.95 -32.03 -13.27
C VAL A 547 1.21 -31.78 -14.74
N ALA A 548 0.98 -30.54 -15.19
CA ALA A 548 1.43 -30.07 -16.49
C ALA A 548 2.21 -28.76 -16.32
N MET A 549 3.33 -28.65 -17.02
CA MET A 549 4.11 -27.42 -17.04
C MET A 549 3.55 -26.48 -18.09
N VAL A 550 3.46 -25.20 -17.76
CA VAL A 550 3.07 -24.15 -18.70
C VAL A 550 4.23 -23.19 -18.87
N THR A 551 4.65 -22.94 -20.12
CA THR A 551 5.80 -22.08 -20.38
C THR A 551 5.49 -20.61 -20.05
N MET A 552 6.45 -19.90 -19.45
CA MET A 552 6.32 -18.48 -19.15
C MET A 552 6.30 -17.68 -20.46
N PRO A 553 5.30 -16.81 -20.70
CA PRO A 553 5.24 -16.01 -21.92
C PRO A 553 6.22 -14.83 -21.91
N CYS A 554 6.58 -14.38 -23.11
CA CYS A 554 7.31 -13.13 -23.30
C CYS A 554 6.42 -11.91 -23.02
N TYR A 555 7.03 -10.77 -22.75
CA TYR A 555 6.35 -9.49 -22.72
C TYR A 555 7.07 -8.44 -23.56
N ASP A 556 6.43 -7.31 -23.84
CA ASP A 556 7.06 -6.21 -24.56
C ASP A 556 7.87 -5.32 -23.60
N GLU A 557 9.21 -5.41 -23.71
CA GLU A 557 10.20 -4.64 -22.96
C GLU A 557 9.92 -3.13 -22.96
N LYS A 558 9.34 -2.60 -24.04
CA LYS A 558 9.05 -1.16 -24.18
C LYS A 558 7.78 -0.75 -23.47
N SER A 559 6.80 -1.65 -23.41
CA SER A 559 5.52 -1.46 -22.70
C SER A 559 5.62 -1.69 -21.19
N ALA A 560 6.68 -2.36 -20.74
CA ALA A 560 6.94 -2.66 -19.33
C ALA A 560 6.97 -1.36 -18.50
N ALA A 561 5.95 -1.23 -17.63
CA ALA A 561 5.73 -0.09 -16.76
C ALA A 561 5.84 -0.54 -15.31
N GLY A 562 6.61 0.18 -14.50
CA GLY A 562 6.88 -0.20 -13.12
C GLY A 562 8.26 0.24 -12.67
N VAL A 563 8.38 0.70 -11.43
CA VAL A 563 9.67 1.14 -10.87
C VAL A 563 10.70 0.03 -11.02
N PHE A 564 10.34 -1.22 -10.70
CA PHE A 564 11.20 -2.38 -10.85
C PHE A 564 11.75 -2.58 -12.28
N LEU A 565 10.87 -2.58 -13.30
CA LEU A 565 11.25 -2.79 -14.70
C LEU A 565 12.04 -1.60 -15.26
N LYS A 566 11.69 -0.38 -14.83
CA LYS A 566 12.44 0.83 -15.17
C LYS A 566 13.85 0.80 -14.60
N THR A 567 14.01 0.47 -13.32
CA THR A 567 15.32 0.39 -12.68
C THR A 567 16.18 -0.70 -13.34
N MET A 568 15.60 -1.86 -13.69
CA MET A 568 16.30 -2.89 -14.47
C MET A 568 16.72 -2.39 -15.86
N ARG A 569 15.88 -1.60 -16.54
CA ARG A 569 16.21 -1.03 -17.86
C ARG A 569 17.45 -0.15 -17.79
N GLU A 570 17.57 0.63 -16.72
CA GLU A 570 18.65 1.58 -16.49
C GLU A 570 19.93 0.89 -16.01
N HIS A 571 19.82 -0.02 -15.04
CA HIS A 571 20.99 -0.58 -14.34
C HIS A 571 21.42 -1.96 -14.84
N SER A 572 20.49 -2.75 -15.40
CA SER A 572 20.72 -4.15 -15.80
C SER A 572 19.96 -4.52 -17.09
N PRO A 573 20.23 -3.87 -18.23
CA PRO A 573 19.46 -4.05 -19.47
C PRO A 573 19.51 -5.49 -20.01
N GLN A 574 20.58 -6.24 -19.73
CA GLN A 574 20.65 -7.67 -20.08
C GLN A 574 19.70 -8.52 -19.23
N SER A 575 19.57 -8.21 -17.94
CA SER A 575 18.60 -8.87 -17.06
C SER A 575 17.18 -8.54 -17.47
N LEU A 576 16.90 -7.29 -17.89
CA LEU A 576 15.58 -6.91 -18.42
C LEU A 576 15.23 -7.70 -19.69
N ARG A 577 16.15 -7.78 -20.66
CA ARG A 577 15.96 -8.60 -21.86
C ARG A 577 15.70 -10.06 -21.55
N SER A 578 16.47 -10.62 -20.61
CA SER A 578 16.28 -12.01 -20.17
C SER A 578 14.93 -12.18 -19.49
N PHE A 579 14.53 -11.21 -18.65
CA PHE A 579 13.23 -11.18 -18.01
C PHE A 579 12.09 -11.11 -19.03
N ALA A 580 12.23 -10.33 -20.12
CA ALA A 580 11.28 -10.18 -21.22
C ALA A 580 11.17 -11.42 -22.10
N HIS A 581 12.28 -12.13 -22.28
CA HIS A 581 12.38 -13.31 -23.12
C HIS A 581 12.82 -14.51 -22.27
N PRO A 582 11.86 -15.20 -21.60
CA PRO A 582 12.14 -16.21 -20.58
C PRO A 582 12.61 -17.56 -21.15
N ALA A 583 13.52 -17.54 -22.13
CA ALA A 583 14.02 -18.72 -22.83
C ALA A 583 14.73 -19.70 -21.89
N GLN A 584 15.56 -19.19 -20.98
CA GLN A 584 16.30 -20.01 -20.02
C GLN A 584 15.38 -20.66 -18.99
N LEU A 585 14.43 -19.88 -18.43
CA LEU A 585 13.40 -20.39 -17.54
C LEU A 585 12.60 -21.52 -18.21
N ASN A 586 12.14 -21.28 -19.43
CA ASN A 586 11.39 -22.27 -20.20
C ASN A 586 12.24 -23.50 -20.58
N ALA A 587 13.55 -23.35 -20.77
CA ALA A 587 14.44 -24.47 -21.02
C ALA A 587 14.56 -25.42 -19.81
N ILE A 588 14.71 -24.86 -18.60
CA ILE A 588 14.74 -25.63 -17.35
C ILE A 588 13.42 -26.37 -17.15
N VAL A 589 12.29 -25.68 -17.34
CA VAL A 589 10.94 -26.26 -17.24
C VAL A 589 10.75 -27.43 -18.20
N ARG A 590 11.10 -27.26 -19.48
CA ARG A 590 10.99 -28.32 -20.48
C ARG A 590 11.93 -29.49 -20.17
N LYS A 591 13.14 -29.21 -19.66
CA LYS A 591 14.08 -30.24 -19.25
C LYS A 591 13.50 -31.07 -18.12
N TRP A 592 13.00 -30.42 -17.07
CA TRP A 592 12.34 -31.10 -15.95
C TRP A 592 11.12 -31.91 -16.40
N ALA A 593 10.26 -31.32 -17.23
CA ALA A 593 9.05 -31.98 -17.73
C ALA A 593 9.37 -33.25 -18.53
N ARG A 594 10.37 -33.20 -19.43
CA ARG A 594 10.84 -34.37 -20.19
C ARG A 594 11.39 -35.46 -19.28
N ALA A 595 12.11 -35.11 -18.23
CA ALA A 595 12.68 -36.08 -17.29
C ALA A 595 11.60 -36.81 -16.47
N HIS A 596 10.45 -36.18 -16.26
CA HIS A 596 9.35 -36.71 -15.43
C HIS A 596 8.12 -37.16 -16.24
N GLY A 597 8.18 -37.11 -17.58
CA GLY A 597 7.03 -37.41 -18.43
C GLY A 597 5.84 -36.46 -18.26
N ALA A 598 6.06 -35.26 -17.70
CA ALA A 598 5.00 -34.27 -17.50
C ALA A 598 4.68 -33.56 -18.83
N PRO A 599 3.39 -33.37 -19.19
CA PRO A 599 3.02 -32.59 -20.36
C PRO A 599 3.50 -31.13 -20.27
N VAL A 600 3.76 -30.52 -21.42
CA VAL A 600 4.12 -29.10 -21.54
C VAL A 600 3.10 -28.38 -22.41
N ILE A 601 2.43 -27.37 -21.87
CA ILE A 601 1.59 -26.44 -22.61
C ILE A 601 2.42 -25.21 -22.97
N ASP A 602 2.59 -24.94 -24.27
CA ASP A 602 3.51 -23.92 -24.76
C ASP A 602 2.86 -22.52 -24.85
N LEU A 603 2.53 -21.94 -23.71
CA LEU A 603 1.94 -20.60 -23.64
C LEU A 603 2.89 -19.51 -24.19
N LYS A 604 4.21 -19.68 -24.08
CA LYS A 604 5.18 -18.79 -24.75
C LYS A 604 4.93 -18.73 -26.25
N ASP A 605 4.82 -19.87 -26.92
CA ASP A 605 4.58 -19.87 -28.37
C ASP A 605 3.18 -19.36 -28.72
N ALA A 606 2.18 -19.66 -27.89
CA ALA A 606 0.83 -19.13 -28.09
C ALA A 606 0.80 -17.59 -28.02
N VAL A 607 1.46 -16.99 -27.03
CA VAL A 607 1.48 -15.54 -26.81
C VAL A 607 2.44 -14.82 -27.76
N CYS A 608 3.61 -15.39 -28.06
CA CYS A 608 4.70 -14.70 -28.75
C CYS A 608 4.94 -15.21 -30.19
N GLY A 609 4.51 -16.44 -30.48
CA GLY A 609 4.88 -17.17 -31.69
C GLY A 609 6.39 -17.36 -31.81
N SER A 610 6.86 -17.34 -33.07
CA SER A 610 8.28 -17.36 -33.43
C SER A 610 9.01 -16.07 -33.11
N GLY A 611 8.28 -14.99 -32.74
CA GLY A 611 8.86 -13.72 -32.33
C GLY A 611 9.14 -13.66 -30.83
N ASP A 612 9.79 -12.57 -30.45
CA ASP A 612 10.12 -12.22 -29.06
C ASP A 612 9.15 -11.19 -28.46
N SER A 613 8.20 -10.69 -29.26
CA SER A 613 7.17 -9.74 -28.81
C SER A 613 5.79 -10.43 -28.70
N PRO A 614 4.97 -10.05 -27.71
CA PRO A 614 3.60 -10.54 -27.61
C PRO A 614 2.77 -10.22 -28.85
N LYS A 615 1.95 -11.18 -29.27
CA LYS A 615 0.89 -10.97 -30.26
C LYS A 615 -0.09 -9.93 -29.74
N ARG A 616 -0.75 -9.26 -30.68
CA ARG A 616 -1.81 -8.29 -30.39
C ARG A 616 -3.13 -8.69 -31.04
N PRO A 617 -3.85 -9.69 -30.47
CA PRO A 617 -5.13 -10.13 -31.02
C PRO A 617 -6.11 -8.96 -31.13
N GLY A 618 -6.72 -8.77 -32.30
CA GLY A 618 -7.60 -7.62 -32.54
C GLY A 618 -6.90 -6.24 -32.47
N GLY A 619 -5.57 -6.18 -32.49
CA GLY A 619 -4.78 -4.95 -32.36
C GLY A 619 -4.41 -4.57 -30.92
N TYR A 620 -4.93 -5.31 -29.93
CA TYR A 620 -4.79 -4.99 -28.51
C TYR A 620 -3.64 -5.77 -27.85
N SER A 621 -2.93 -5.11 -26.93
CA SER A 621 -2.04 -5.75 -25.95
C SER A 621 -2.79 -6.73 -25.05
N LEU A 622 -2.10 -7.80 -24.68
CA LEU A 622 -2.58 -8.79 -23.72
C LEU A 622 -2.29 -8.38 -22.27
N TYR A 623 -1.43 -7.39 -22.03
CA TYR A 623 -0.89 -7.04 -20.73
C TYR A 623 -1.43 -5.72 -20.18
N ALA A 624 -1.59 -5.62 -18.85
CA ALA A 624 -2.00 -4.40 -18.16
C ALA A 624 -0.83 -3.50 -17.75
N ASP A 625 0.29 -4.11 -17.34
CA ASP A 625 1.49 -3.42 -16.84
C ASP A 625 2.78 -3.89 -17.54
N GLY A 626 2.62 -4.65 -18.62
CA GLY A 626 3.72 -5.28 -19.35
C GLY A 626 4.25 -6.57 -18.72
N VAL A 627 3.66 -7.10 -17.64
CA VAL A 627 4.01 -8.43 -17.10
C VAL A 627 2.76 -9.28 -16.84
N HIS A 628 1.73 -8.68 -16.25
CA HIS A 628 0.46 -9.34 -15.92
C HIS A 628 -0.57 -9.12 -17.02
N PHE A 629 -1.32 -10.16 -17.35
CA PHE A 629 -2.39 -10.05 -18.33
C PHE A 629 -3.45 -9.05 -17.84
N SER A 630 -3.97 -8.24 -18.76
CA SER A 630 -5.15 -7.42 -18.46
C SER A 630 -6.38 -8.33 -18.29
N PRO A 631 -7.47 -7.89 -17.63
CA PRO A 631 -8.66 -8.74 -17.50
C PRO A 631 -9.24 -9.20 -18.85
N TRP A 632 -9.11 -8.39 -19.91
CA TRP A 632 -9.46 -8.82 -21.26
C TRP A 632 -8.40 -9.78 -21.85
N GLY A 633 -7.11 -9.49 -21.68
CA GLY A 633 -6.03 -10.38 -22.13
C GLY A 633 -6.10 -11.77 -21.47
N ALA A 634 -6.48 -11.82 -20.19
CA ALA A 634 -6.73 -13.06 -19.45
C ALA A 634 -7.83 -13.89 -20.12
N LYS A 635 -8.94 -13.28 -20.57
CA LYS A 635 -9.98 -13.98 -21.35
C LYS A 635 -9.43 -14.60 -22.63
N VAL A 636 -8.61 -13.85 -23.37
CA VAL A 636 -7.98 -14.33 -24.61
C VAL A 636 -7.05 -15.52 -24.33
N VAL A 637 -6.24 -15.42 -23.28
CA VAL A 637 -5.34 -16.50 -22.84
C VAL A 637 -6.12 -17.72 -22.39
N TRP A 638 -7.16 -17.55 -21.57
CA TRP A 638 -8.02 -18.65 -21.11
C TRP A 638 -8.74 -19.33 -22.27
N LYS A 639 -9.20 -18.57 -23.27
CA LYS A 639 -9.82 -19.11 -24.50
C LYS A 639 -8.93 -20.11 -25.20
N TRP A 640 -7.61 -19.91 -25.14
CA TRP A 640 -6.63 -20.84 -25.69
C TRP A 640 -6.18 -21.91 -24.69
N LEU A 641 -5.95 -21.55 -23.43
CA LEU A 641 -5.36 -22.41 -22.40
C LEU A 641 -6.32 -23.52 -21.94
N VAL A 642 -7.61 -23.21 -21.78
CA VAL A 642 -8.61 -24.20 -21.30
C VAL A 642 -8.66 -25.44 -22.21
N PRO A 643 -8.83 -25.33 -23.55
CA PRO A 643 -8.83 -26.50 -24.43
C PRO A 643 -7.56 -27.35 -24.34
N GLN A 644 -6.39 -26.74 -24.09
CA GLN A 644 -5.14 -27.50 -23.92
C GLN A 644 -5.16 -28.30 -22.61
N ALA A 645 -5.58 -27.67 -21.50
CA ALA A 645 -5.66 -28.32 -20.20
C ALA A 645 -6.70 -29.46 -20.19
N VAL A 646 -7.88 -29.23 -20.79
CA VAL A 646 -8.96 -30.21 -20.87
C VAL A 646 -8.60 -31.40 -21.75
N ARG A 647 -7.76 -31.22 -22.77
CA ARG A 647 -7.26 -32.34 -23.59
C ARG A 647 -6.39 -33.31 -22.78
N LEU A 648 -5.46 -32.77 -21.97
CA LEU A 648 -4.61 -33.59 -21.09
C LEU A 648 -5.42 -34.39 -20.05
N LEU A 649 -6.58 -33.85 -19.70
CA LEU A 649 -7.55 -34.44 -18.80
C LEU A 649 -8.37 -35.59 -19.45
N GLY A 650 -8.39 -35.70 -20.78
CA GLY A 650 -9.09 -36.74 -21.56
C GLY A 650 -8.18 -37.83 -22.15
N GLU A 651 -6.86 -37.66 -22.11
CA GLU A 651 -5.87 -38.62 -22.64
C GLU A 651 -5.50 -39.75 -21.66
N LYS A 652 -6.11 -39.79 -20.47
CA LYS A 652 -6.01 -40.95 -19.56
C LYS A 652 -7.00 -42.04 -20.00
N SER A 653 -6.66 -42.77 -21.06
CA SER A 653 -7.31 -44.04 -21.44
C SER A 653 -6.53 -45.23 -20.91
#